data_AF-A0A975FZ59-F1
#
_entry.id   AF-A0A975FZ59-F1
#
_cell.length_a   1.000
_cell.length_b   1.000
_cell.length_c   1.000
_cell.angle_alpha   90.00
_cell.angle_beta   90.00
_cell.angle_gamma   90.00
#
_symmetry.space_group_name_H-M   'P 1'
#
loop_
_entity.id
_entity.type
_entity.pdbx_description
1 polymer ?
#
loop_
_entity_poly.entity_id
_entity_poly.type
_entity_poly.pdbx_seq_one_letter_code
_entity_poly.pdbx_strand_id
1 'polypeptide(L)'
;MSTSFETVALALDHHQAGRRAEAEALYRQVLLADPTEPTALYLYGLFNFEGGQVDAAAELFKSLIAVRPDHAEAHVALANLRHWQGAHAAAIEGYRRALALAPDHAAALVELSNALRENGDVSQAIEAGRRAAAGLPDSAPARLALASAMMEQGDATGAVEAYRAAVALAPQSVDARNSLALALIHAGRLDEALAVADEALTMARDSAETWFLLGTALNQLGRPEEAVPALERAAKLDPSRAAIQLNLGNAYVELDKAEEAGAALLQALTIDPTLKEAQASLSSVYLLAGEHEAAEHHARLALELDPDMRVAHQNLASILAARGQAAEARRHRDLVYGKENIIVETAPHPEARVLVLTTSESGNVPHRYLLPKARFTRINWFIEYATPGQVPPDHDAVFNAVGDADLAGPTLAPMRAFLAASGERVINQPDKVMQTGRENMPLLLGDIEGVVVPKTARLAAADIAGEGLAACIDKAGLELPVLLRPIGSHGGQGLQRALTPDELAEVSLPAGADAYVTAYHDYVSADGWHRKYRMIFVDRRPYPYHLAISQDWLVHYESADMPGDPARVAEERRYLDDPEAALGPKAMAAVTAIGQRMDLDYCGVDFSLLPSGEVLVFEANATMLVHTEPANSALAHKNAPVAAICEAFQALLRR
;
A
#
# COMPACT_ATOMS: atom_id res chain seq x y z
N MET A 1 16.38 45.64 -59.77
CA MET A 1 17.03 45.27 -58.49
C MET A 1 15.89 44.98 -57.54
N SER A 2 15.73 43.71 -57.15
CA SER A 2 14.75 43.32 -56.15
C SER A 2 15.14 43.98 -54.83
N THR A 3 14.19 44.59 -54.14
CA THR A 3 14.41 45.21 -52.82
C THR A 3 14.75 44.12 -51.78
N SER A 4 15.43 44.50 -50.70
CA SER A 4 15.75 43.58 -49.58
C SER A 4 14.47 42.88 -49.07
N PHE A 5 13.38 43.64 -48.96
CA PHE A 5 12.06 43.15 -48.55
C PHE A 5 11.49 42.04 -49.47
N GLU A 6 11.55 42.23 -50.79
CA GLU A 6 11.06 41.22 -51.75
C GLU A 6 11.87 39.91 -51.66
N THR A 7 13.17 40.02 -51.38
CA THR A 7 14.05 38.86 -51.23
C THR A 7 13.77 38.09 -49.94
N VAL A 8 13.49 38.79 -48.83
CA VAL A 8 13.08 38.18 -47.55
C VAL A 8 11.72 37.49 -47.68
N ALA A 9 10.75 38.12 -48.35
CA ALA A 9 9.44 37.51 -48.58
C ALA A 9 9.55 36.23 -49.41
N LEU A 10 10.41 36.22 -50.44
CA LEU A 10 10.69 35.02 -51.23
C LEU A 10 11.39 33.94 -50.39
N ALA A 11 12.35 34.31 -49.53
CA ALA A 11 13.00 33.37 -48.61
C ALA A 11 11.97 32.68 -47.70
N LEU A 12 11.01 33.44 -47.16
CA LEU A 12 9.94 32.92 -46.32
C LEU A 12 8.99 31.99 -47.10
N ASP A 13 8.64 32.29 -48.35
CA ASP A 13 7.83 31.38 -49.19
C ASP A 13 8.55 30.04 -49.42
N HIS A 14 9.84 30.08 -49.75
CA HIS A 14 10.65 28.88 -49.88
C HIS A 14 10.73 28.10 -48.56
N HIS A 15 10.86 28.80 -47.43
CA HIS A 15 10.88 28.21 -46.09
C HIS A 15 9.56 27.49 -45.79
N GLN A 16 8.42 28.17 -45.95
CA GLN A 16 7.09 27.61 -45.71
C GLN A 16 6.77 26.43 -46.64
N ALA A 17 7.31 26.44 -47.86
CA ALA A 17 7.15 25.34 -48.82
C ALA A 17 8.15 24.18 -48.62
N GLY A 18 8.97 24.19 -47.56
CA GLY A 18 9.95 23.14 -47.25
C GLY A 18 11.18 23.13 -48.16
N ARG A 19 11.35 24.12 -49.04
CA ARG A 19 12.51 24.29 -49.93
C ARG A 19 13.67 24.93 -49.17
N ARG A 20 14.26 24.15 -48.24
CA ARG A 20 15.19 24.65 -47.23
C ARG A 20 16.48 25.23 -47.80
N ALA A 21 17.05 24.62 -48.85
CA ALA A 21 18.30 25.08 -49.44
C ALA A 21 18.12 26.45 -50.13
N GLU A 22 17.01 26.64 -50.84
CA GLU A 22 16.67 27.89 -51.49
C GLU A 22 16.33 28.99 -50.49
N ALA A 23 15.58 28.66 -49.43
CA ALA A 23 15.29 29.59 -48.33
C ALA A 23 16.57 30.09 -47.65
N GLU A 24 17.47 29.16 -47.29
CA GLU A 24 18.74 29.50 -46.65
C GLU A 24 19.63 30.35 -47.55
N ALA A 25 19.73 30.03 -48.83
CA ALA A 25 20.51 30.82 -49.79
C ALA A 25 20.01 32.28 -49.85
N LEU A 26 18.69 32.48 -49.87
CA LEU A 26 18.08 33.80 -49.91
C LEU A 26 18.23 34.57 -48.58
N TYR A 27 18.06 33.91 -47.43
CA TYR A 27 18.32 34.54 -46.12
C TYR A 27 19.78 34.98 -45.99
N ARG A 28 20.74 34.13 -46.39
CA ARG A 28 22.17 34.49 -46.41
C ARG A 28 22.46 35.62 -47.40
N GLN A 29 21.83 35.62 -48.57
CA GLN A 29 21.98 36.70 -49.54
C GLN A 29 21.55 38.04 -48.97
N VAL A 30 20.42 38.08 -48.25
CA VAL A 30 19.94 39.30 -47.60
C VAL A 30 20.93 39.76 -46.53
N LEU A 31 21.37 38.86 -45.64
CA LEU A 31 22.29 39.21 -44.55
C LEU A 31 23.72 39.50 -45.02
N LEU A 32 24.13 39.02 -46.19
CA LEU A 32 25.37 39.44 -46.85
C LEU A 32 25.30 40.88 -47.37
N ALA A 33 24.13 41.30 -47.86
CA ALA A 33 23.91 42.65 -48.37
C ALA A 33 23.66 43.66 -47.24
N ASP A 34 22.94 43.26 -46.19
CA ASP A 34 22.68 44.02 -44.97
C ASP A 34 22.70 43.08 -43.76
N PRO A 35 23.83 43.00 -43.03
CA PRO A 35 23.96 42.15 -41.84
C PRO A 35 23.04 42.53 -40.67
N THR A 36 22.39 43.70 -40.75
CA THR A 36 21.55 44.26 -39.70
C THR A 36 20.06 44.21 -40.02
N GLU A 37 19.65 43.62 -41.16
CA GLU A 37 18.26 43.58 -41.57
C GLU A 37 17.42 42.77 -40.58
N PRO A 38 16.50 43.39 -39.81
CA PRO A 38 15.87 42.75 -38.66
C PRO A 38 14.99 41.55 -39.01
N THR A 39 14.29 41.61 -40.15
CA THR A 39 13.32 40.59 -40.55
C THR A 39 14.02 39.29 -40.94
N ALA A 40 15.11 39.39 -41.70
CA ALA A 40 15.96 38.29 -42.11
C ALA A 40 16.69 37.69 -40.91
N LEU A 41 17.20 38.51 -39.97
CA LEU A 41 17.79 37.99 -38.74
C LEU A 41 16.78 37.17 -37.93
N TYR A 42 15.54 37.65 -37.79
CA TYR A 42 14.49 36.92 -37.07
C TYR A 42 14.09 35.62 -37.77
N LEU A 43 13.69 35.71 -39.04
CA LEU A 43 13.17 34.57 -39.80
C LEU A 43 14.25 33.52 -40.08
N TYR A 44 15.48 33.94 -40.36
CA TYR A 44 16.59 33.00 -40.50
C TYR A 44 16.96 32.36 -39.15
N GLY A 45 16.83 33.08 -38.04
CA GLY A 45 16.95 32.51 -36.70
C GLY A 45 15.94 31.38 -36.45
N LEU A 46 14.65 31.62 -36.75
CA LEU A 46 13.60 30.59 -36.66
C LEU A 46 13.87 29.40 -37.59
N PHE A 47 14.28 29.66 -38.84
CA PHE A 47 14.67 28.62 -39.80
C PHE A 47 15.78 27.71 -39.26
N ASN A 48 16.83 28.31 -38.68
CA ASN A 48 17.95 27.57 -38.11
C ASN A 48 17.51 26.74 -36.91
N PHE A 49 16.64 27.28 -36.06
CA PHE A 49 16.10 26.54 -34.92
C PHE A 49 15.29 25.32 -35.36
N GLU A 50 14.37 25.48 -36.32
CA GLU A 50 13.62 24.36 -36.90
C GLU A 50 14.53 23.30 -37.56
N GLY A 51 15.71 23.71 -38.03
CA GLY A 51 16.73 22.82 -38.59
C GLY A 51 17.66 22.17 -37.56
N GLY A 52 17.44 22.40 -36.26
CA GLY A 52 18.30 21.91 -35.18
C GLY A 52 19.63 22.66 -35.02
N GLN A 53 19.85 23.76 -35.75
CA GLN A 53 21.06 24.58 -35.69
C GLN A 53 20.94 25.63 -34.59
N VAL A 54 20.85 25.16 -33.34
CA VAL A 54 20.53 25.97 -32.15
C VAL A 54 21.51 27.13 -31.93
N ASP A 55 22.81 26.90 -32.08
CA ASP A 55 23.84 27.93 -31.87
C ASP A 55 23.75 29.03 -32.94
N ALA A 56 23.52 28.65 -34.20
CA ALA A 56 23.35 29.61 -35.29
C ALA A 56 22.09 30.46 -35.09
N ALA A 57 20.98 29.85 -34.66
CA ALA A 57 19.76 30.56 -34.30
C ALA A 57 19.99 31.55 -33.15
N ALA A 58 20.71 31.14 -32.11
CA ALA A 58 21.01 31.99 -30.96
C ALA A 58 21.84 33.23 -31.36
N GLU A 59 22.85 33.08 -32.22
CA GLU A 59 23.65 34.21 -32.70
C GLU A 59 22.84 35.18 -33.58
N LEU A 60 21.93 34.67 -34.41
CA LEU A 60 21.02 35.49 -35.20
C LEU A 60 20.05 36.29 -34.31
N PHE A 61 19.47 35.68 -33.27
CA PHE A 61 18.62 36.40 -32.33
C PHE A 61 19.39 37.41 -31.46
N LYS A 62 20.63 37.09 -31.03
CA LYS A 62 21.49 38.05 -30.32
C LYS A 62 21.84 39.25 -31.22
N SER A 63 22.15 39.00 -32.49
CA SER A 63 22.42 40.06 -33.48
C SER A 63 21.18 40.94 -33.68
N LEU A 64 20.00 40.34 -33.78
CA LEU A 64 18.74 41.06 -33.85
C LEU A 64 18.48 41.92 -32.61
N ILE A 65 18.70 41.39 -31.41
CA ILE A 65 18.54 42.12 -30.15
C ILE A 65 19.56 43.27 -30.05
N ALA A 66 20.78 43.10 -30.56
CA ALA A 66 21.78 44.17 -30.59
C ALA A 66 21.37 45.33 -31.51
N VAL A 67 20.71 45.04 -32.64
CA VAL A 67 20.19 46.04 -33.57
C VAL A 67 18.87 46.66 -33.09
N ARG A 68 17.97 45.82 -32.55
CA ARG A 68 16.64 46.21 -32.03
C ARG A 68 16.40 45.64 -30.63
N PRO A 69 16.89 46.32 -29.58
CA PRO A 69 16.72 45.86 -28.19
C PRO A 69 15.27 45.79 -27.71
N ASP A 70 14.35 46.43 -28.43
CA ASP A 70 12.91 46.51 -28.17
C ASP A 70 12.09 45.41 -28.90
N HIS A 71 12.74 44.50 -29.63
CA HIS A 71 12.07 43.40 -30.33
C HIS A 71 11.71 42.26 -29.36
N ALA A 72 10.50 42.30 -28.80
CA ALA A 72 10.04 41.34 -27.80
C ALA A 72 10.14 39.87 -28.26
N GLU A 73 9.73 39.57 -29.49
CA GLU A 73 9.72 38.22 -30.07
C GLU A 73 11.13 37.64 -30.23
N ALA A 74 12.15 38.48 -30.45
CA ALA A 74 13.54 38.04 -30.50
C ALA A 74 14.04 37.63 -29.10
N HIS A 75 13.64 38.37 -28.06
CA HIS A 75 13.91 37.98 -26.67
C HIS A 75 13.20 36.68 -26.29
N VAL A 76 11.94 36.48 -26.70
CA VAL A 76 11.21 35.22 -26.51
C VAL A 76 11.91 34.07 -27.24
N ALA A 77 12.25 34.23 -28.52
CA ALA A 77 12.89 33.18 -29.29
C ALA A 77 14.25 32.76 -28.70
N LEU A 78 15.08 33.73 -28.29
CA LEU A 78 16.34 33.43 -27.61
C LEU A 78 16.12 32.77 -26.23
N ALA A 79 15.08 33.16 -25.50
CA ALA A 79 14.72 32.55 -24.22
C ALA A 79 14.24 31.09 -24.40
N ASN A 80 13.44 30.80 -25.43
CA ASN A 80 13.04 29.43 -25.78
C ASN A 80 14.25 28.54 -26.06
N LEU A 81 15.25 29.03 -26.79
CA LEU A 81 16.48 28.27 -27.04
C LEU A 81 17.22 27.94 -25.75
N ARG A 82 17.36 28.94 -24.86
CA ARG A 82 17.99 28.75 -23.55
C ARG A 82 17.21 27.76 -22.69
N HIS A 83 15.89 27.82 -22.73
CA HIS A 83 15.02 26.92 -22.00
C HIS A 83 15.18 25.49 -22.48
N TRP A 84 15.18 25.27 -23.81
CA TRP A 84 15.45 23.96 -24.42
C TRP A 84 16.84 23.40 -24.06
N GLN A 85 17.83 24.27 -23.88
CA GLN A 85 19.18 23.91 -23.40
C GLN A 85 19.26 23.66 -21.88
N GLY A 86 18.15 23.77 -21.13
CA GLY A 86 18.11 23.63 -19.67
C GLY A 86 18.62 24.85 -18.90
N ALA A 87 18.91 25.97 -19.56
CA ALA A 87 19.34 27.22 -18.93
C ALA A 87 18.13 28.04 -18.43
N HIS A 88 17.34 27.46 -17.52
CA HIS A 88 16.06 28.00 -17.05
C HIS A 88 16.17 29.45 -16.53
N ALA A 89 17.16 29.75 -15.69
CA ALA A 89 17.37 31.11 -15.16
C ALA A 89 17.58 32.15 -16.28
N ALA A 90 18.41 31.82 -17.28
CA ALA A 90 18.69 32.71 -18.41
C ALA A 90 17.49 32.83 -19.38
N ALA A 91 16.65 31.80 -19.47
CA ALA A 91 15.40 31.84 -20.20
C ALA A 91 14.38 32.77 -19.50
N ILE A 92 14.22 32.61 -18.18
CA ILE A 92 13.35 33.46 -17.34
C ILE A 92 13.70 34.94 -17.49
N GLU A 93 14.99 35.30 -17.47
CA GLU A 93 15.43 36.67 -17.71
C GLU A 93 15.03 37.18 -19.10
N GLY A 94 15.20 36.35 -20.13
CA GLY A 94 14.80 36.68 -21.51
C GLY A 94 13.29 36.88 -21.65
N TYR A 95 12.47 36.00 -21.06
CA TYR A 95 11.01 36.15 -21.05
C TYR A 95 10.57 37.39 -20.28
N ARG A 96 11.15 37.66 -19.10
CA ARG A 96 10.86 38.89 -18.34
C ARG A 96 11.23 40.13 -19.14
N ARG A 97 12.33 40.09 -19.92
CA ARG A 97 12.70 41.20 -20.80
C ARG A 97 11.69 41.39 -21.93
N ALA A 98 11.23 40.31 -22.56
CA ALA A 98 10.17 40.36 -23.56
C ALA A 98 8.87 40.95 -22.97
N LEU A 99 8.49 40.53 -21.76
CA LEU A 99 7.28 41.01 -21.08
C LEU A 99 7.39 42.44 -20.54
N ALA A 100 8.60 42.95 -20.30
CA ALA A 100 8.79 44.37 -20.00
C ALA A 100 8.52 45.25 -21.25
N LEU A 101 8.71 44.71 -22.44
CA LEU A 101 8.46 45.37 -23.72
C LEU A 101 6.99 45.18 -24.17
N ALA A 102 6.43 43.99 -23.96
CA ALA A 102 5.06 43.62 -24.28
C ALA A 102 4.39 42.87 -23.11
N PRO A 103 3.80 43.59 -22.13
CA PRO A 103 3.27 42.99 -20.89
C PRO A 103 2.20 41.91 -21.08
N ASP A 104 1.42 41.99 -22.16
CA ASP A 104 0.32 41.07 -22.46
C ASP A 104 0.69 40.01 -23.50
N HIS A 105 1.99 39.79 -23.75
CA HIS A 105 2.45 38.76 -24.67
C HIS A 105 2.18 37.35 -24.12
N ALA A 106 0.98 36.84 -24.35
CA ALA A 106 0.49 35.63 -23.71
C ALA A 106 1.32 34.37 -24.00
N ALA A 107 1.85 34.19 -25.22
CA ALA A 107 2.75 33.07 -25.50
C ALA A 107 4.05 33.13 -24.67
N ALA A 108 4.62 34.32 -24.44
CA ALA A 108 5.77 34.49 -23.57
C ALA A 108 5.43 34.23 -22.09
N LEU A 109 4.19 34.51 -21.68
CA LEU A 109 3.71 34.16 -20.33
C LEU A 109 3.56 32.64 -20.15
N VAL A 110 3.15 31.90 -21.18
CA VAL A 110 3.13 30.42 -21.16
C VAL A 110 4.54 29.88 -20.95
N GLU A 111 5.49 30.31 -21.78
CA GLU A 111 6.87 29.82 -21.68
C GLU A 111 7.56 30.25 -20.39
N LEU A 112 7.28 31.48 -19.91
CA LEU A 112 7.74 31.94 -18.60
C LEU A 112 7.18 31.06 -17.47
N SER A 113 5.89 30.70 -17.52
CA SER A 113 5.27 29.81 -16.53
C SER A 113 5.98 28.46 -16.47
N ASN A 114 6.25 27.85 -17.63
CA ASN A 114 6.93 26.57 -17.72
C ASN A 114 8.36 26.65 -17.18
N ALA A 115 9.14 27.66 -17.60
CA ALA A 115 10.51 27.84 -17.16
C ALA A 115 10.60 28.16 -15.65
N LEU A 116 9.68 28.96 -15.11
CA LEU A 116 9.61 29.22 -13.67
C LEU A 116 9.29 27.96 -12.87
N ARG A 117 8.36 27.13 -13.36
CA ARG A 117 8.01 25.85 -12.71
C ARG A 117 9.23 24.93 -12.65
N GLU A 118 9.93 24.77 -13.76
CA GLU A 118 11.13 23.93 -13.85
C GLU A 118 12.32 24.48 -13.06
N ASN A 119 12.38 25.81 -12.86
CA ASN A 119 13.35 26.45 -11.97
C ASN A 119 12.97 26.38 -10.47
N GLY A 120 11.77 25.87 -10.14
CA GLY A 120 11.25 25.78 -8.77
C GLY A 120 10.54 27.05 -8.25
N ASP A 121 10.39 28.09 -9.07
CA ASP A 121 9.70 29.35 -8.73
C ASP A 121 8.17 29.22 -8.88
N VAL A 122 7.58 28.19 -8.27
CA VAL A 122 6.19 27.73 -8.50
C VAL A 122 5.14 28.85 -8.33
N SER A 123 5.30 29.71 -7.31
CA SER A 123 4.35 30.80 -7.08
C SER A 123 4.32 31.82 -8.24
N GLN A 124 5.46 32.12 -8.83
CA GLN A 124 5.52 33.02 -9.99
C GLN A 124 5.08 32.31 -11.27
N ALA A 125 5.31 31.00 -11.39
CA ALA A 125 4.80 30.19 -12.49
C ALA A 125 3.27 30.26 -12.55
N ILE A 126 2.59 30.07 -11.41
CA ILE A 126 1.13 30.17 -11.32
C ILE A 126 0.64 31.56 -11.76
N GLU A 127 1.31 32.64 -11.32
CA GLU A 127 0.92 34.00 -11.71
C GLU A 127 1.09 34.23 -13.22
N ALA A 128 2.22 33.79 -13.80
CA ALA A 128 2.44 33.86 -15.24
C ALA A 128 1.40 33.04 -16.02
N GLY A 129 1.10 31.81 -15.57
CA GLY A 129 0.07 30.94 -16.15
C GLY A 129 -1.33 31.54 -16.07
N ARG A 130 -1.71 32.16 -14.94
CA ARG A 130 -3.01 32.86 -14.80
C ARG A 130 -3.12 34.02 -15.78
N ARG A 131 -2.08 34.83 -15.90
CA ARG A 131 -2.04 35.93 -16.88
C ARG A 131 -2.08 35.42 -18.31
N ALA A 132 -1.38 34.32 -18.62
CA ALA A 132 -1.45 33.67 -19.93
C ALA A 132 -2.87 33.20 -20.26
N ALA A 133 -3.53 32.50 -19.33
CA ALA A 133 -4.88 31.99 -19.50
C ALA A 133 -5.94 33.11 -19.58
N ALA A 134 -5.70 34.25 -18.92
CA ALA A 134 -6.56 35.43 -19.03
C ALA A 134 -6.39 36.13 -20.40
N GLY A 135 -5.16 36.23 -20.91
CA GLY A 135 -4.87 36.82 -22.22
C GLY A 135 -5.26 35.94 -23.41
N LEU A 136 -5.27 34.61 -23.22
CA LEU A 136 -5.68 33.62 -24.22
C LEU A 136 -6.69 32.62 -23.61
N PRO A 137 -7.98 33.02 -23.46
CA PRO A 137 -8.98 32.18 -22.82
C PRO A 137 -9.21 30.83 -23.52
N ASP A 138 -9.00 30.79 -24.84
CA ASP A 138 -9.19 29.64 -25.73
C ASP A 138 -7.88 28.90 -26.09
N SER A 139 -6.80 29.12 -25.32
CA SER A 139 -5.52 28.45 -25.54
C SER A 139 -5.34 27.26 -24.60
N ALA A 140 -5.34 26.04 -25.15
CA ALA A 140 -5.01 24.84 -24.40
C ALA A 140 -3.60 24.91 -23.76
N PRO A 141 -2.53 25.34 -24.46
CA PRO A 141 -1.21 25.54 -23.84
C PRO A 141 -1.22 26.47 -22.61
N ALA A 142 -2.00 27.56 -22.65
CA ALA A 142 -2.09 28.47 -21.50
C ALA A 142 -2.77 27.82 -20.29
N ARG A 143 -3.82 27.02 -20.53
CA ARG A 143 -4.49 26.23 -19.49
C ARG A 143 -3.56 25.15 -18.92
N LEU A 144 -2.81 24.44 -19.76
CA LEU A 144 -1.84 23.43 -19.35
C LEU A 144 -0.73 24.02 -18.49
N ALA A 145 -0.16 25.16 -18.88
CA ALA A 145 0.91 25.80 -18.11
C ALA A 145 0.45 26.20 -16.70
N LEU A 146 -0.76 26.77 -16.58
CA LEU A 146 -1.37 27.06 -15.28
C LEU A 146 -1.61 25.78 -14.46
N ALA A 147 -2.20 24.76 -15.08
CA ALA A 147 -2.51 23.49 -14.42
C ALA A 147 -1.26 22.78 -13.89
N SER A 148 -0.19 22.71 -14.70
CA SER A 148 1.08 22.11 -14.31
C SER A 148 1.76 22.88 -13.18
N ALA A 149 1.65 24.20 -13.14
CA ALA A 149 2.17 25.00 -12.04
C ALA A 149 1.37 24.79 -10.74
N MET A 150 0.04 24.61 -10.84
CA MET A 150 -0.82 24.25 -9.69
C MET A 150 -0.51 22.84 -9.17
N MET A 151 -0.26 21.87 -10.05
CA MET A 151 0.18 20.52 -9.68
C MET A 151 1.50 20.57 -8.90
N GLU A 152 2.49 21.33 -9.37
CA GLU A 152 3.79 21.49 -8.70
C GLU A 152 3.65 22.13 -7.30
N GLN A 153 2.64 22.98 -7.11
CA GLN A 153 2.31 23.55 -5.79
C GLN A 153 1.63 22.55 -4.85
N GLY A 154 1.15 21.42 -5.38
CA GLY A 154 0.31 20.46 -4.66
C GLY A 154 -1.19 20.79 -4.69
N ASP A 155 -1.62 21.82 -5.44
CA ASP A 155 -3.05 22.11 -5.67
C ASP A 155 -3.61 21.23 -6.79
N ALA A 156 -3.71 19.93 -6.52
CA ALA A 156 -4.23 18.97 -7.49
C ALA A 156 -5.70 19.24 -7.86
N THR A 157 -6.50 19.72 -6.90
CA THR A 157 -7.93 20.03 -7.15
C THR A 157 -8.08 21.22 -8.11
N GLY A 158 -7.33 22.31 -7.89
CA GLY A 158 -7.30 23.45 -8.81
C GLY A 158 -6.75 23.07 -10.19
N ALA A 159 -5.71 22.25 -10.23
CA ALA A 159 -5.13 21.77 -11.48
C ALA A 159 -6.11 20.96 -12.33
N VAL A 160 -6.95 20.10 -11.71
CA VAL A 160 -7.97 19.31 -12.43
C VAL A 160 -8.89 20.21 -13.27
N GLU A 161 -9.36 21.33 -12.72
CA GLU A 161 -10.26 22.24 -13.46
C GLU A 161 -9.55 22.92 -14.65
N ALA A 162 -8.28 23.30 -14.47
CA ALA A 162 -7.49 23.87 -15.55
C ALA A 162 -7.16 22.84 -16.64
N TYR A 163 -6.82 21.59 -16.28
CA TYR A 163 -6.62 20.50 -17.24
C TYR A 163 -7.91 20.13 -17.99
N ARG A 164 -9.07 20.12 -17.33
CA ARG A 164 -10.35 19.92 -18.02
C ARG A 164 -10.60 20.97 -19.09
N ALA A 165 -10.34 22.24 -18.77
CA ALA A 165 -10.44 23.30 -19.76
C ALA A 165 -9.47 23.08 -20.94
N ALA A 166 -8.24 22.63 -20.68
CA ALA A 166 -7.28 22.29 -21.72
C ALA A 166 -7.78 21.13 -22.62
N VAL A 167 -8.32 20.07 -22.03
CA VAL A 167 -8.89 18.92 -22.76
C VAL A 167 -10.11 19.34 -23.59
N ALA A 168 -10.96 20.23 -23.08
CA ALA A 168 -12.10 20.75 -23.84
C ALA A 168 -11.68 21.57 -25.07
N LEU A 169 -10.59 22.33 -24.96
CA LEU A 169 -10.01 23.10 -26.07
C LEU A 169 -9.23 22.24 -27.07
N ALA A 170 -8.65 21.13 -26.60
CA ALA A 170 -7.88 20.19 -27.41
C ALA A 170 -8.39 18.74 -27.22
N PRO A 171 -9.62 18.42 -27.70
CA PRO A 171 -10.27 17.14 -27.42
C PRO A 171 -9.58 15.93 -28.06
N GLN A 172 -8.58 16.14 -28.91
CA GLN A 172 -7.77 15.07 -29.52
C GLN A 172 -6.38 14.93 -28.89
N SER A 173 -6.06 15.70 -27.85
CA SER A 173 -4.79 15.59 -27.14
C SER A 173 -4.86 14.45 -26.10
N VAL A 174 -4.02 13.43 -26.31
CA VAL A 174 -3.79 12.34 -25.34
C VAL A 174 -2.97 12.86 -24.16
N ASP A 175 -1.96 13.70 -24.41
CA ASP A 175 -1.11 14.27 -23.37
C ASP A 175 -1.92 15.11 -22.37
N ALA A 176 -2.84 15.96 -22.85
CA ALA A 176 -3.71 16.74 -21.96
C ALA A 176 -4.62 15.85 -21.11
N ARG A 177 -5.09 14.71 -21.65
CA ARG A 177 -5.87 13.73 -20.88
C ARG A 177 -5.01 12.98 -19.87
N ASN A 178 -3.77 12.61 -20.21
CA ASN A 178 -2.85 11.99 -19.27
C ASN A 178 -2.54 12.95 -18.12
N SER A 179 -2.30 14.24 -18.39
CA SER A 179 -2.11 15.24 -17.32
C SER A 179 -3.36 15.40 -16.46
N LEU A 180 -4.56 15.37 -17.06
CA LEU A 180 -5.82 15.38 -16.31
C LEU A 180 -5.96 14.13 -15.42
N ALA A 181 -5.71 12.93 -15.95
CA ALA A 181 -5.79 11.67 -15.21
C ALA A 181 -4.81 11.65 -14.04
N LEU A 182 -3.56 12.11 -14.25
CA LEU A 182 -2.57 12.27 -13.18
C LEU A 182 -3.07 13.23 -12.10
N ALA A 183 -3.58 14.40 -12.48
CA ALA A 183 -4.12 15.37 -11.53
C ALA A 183 -5.32 14.81 -10.74
N LEU A 184 -6.18 14.03 -11.39
CA LEU A 184 -7.31 13.34 -10.74
C LEU A 184 -6.82 12.29 -9.73
N ILE A 185 -5.77 11.54 -10.05
CA ILE A 185 -5.13 10.60 -9.11
C ILE A 185 -4.61 11.35 -7.87
N HIS A 186 -3.85 12.42 -8.06
CA HIS A 186 -3.33 13.22 -6.94
C HIS A 186 -4.43 13.91 -6.13
N ALA A 187 -5.57 14.24 -6.75
CA ALA A 187 -6.74 14.78 -6.08
C ALA A 187 -7.62 13.70 -5.40
N GLY A 188 -7.26 12.41 -5.51
CA GLY A 188 -8.06 11.29 -4.99
C GLY A 188 -9.37 11.03 -5.75
N ARG A 189 -9.56 11.63 -6.93
CA ARG A 189 -10.75 11.50 -7.78
C ARG A 189 -10.59 10.32 -8.73
N LEU A 190 -10.42 9.13 -8.16
CA LEU A 190 -9.88 7.96 -8.86
C LEU A 190 -10.79 7.41 -9.97
N ASP A 191 -12.11 7.37 -9.81
CA ASP A 191 -13.00 6.88 -10.89
C ASP A 191 -13.00 7.81 -12.10
N GLU A 192 -12.91 9.11 -11.87
CA GLU A 192 -12.77 10.08 -12.96
C GLU A 192 -11.43 9.89 -13.66
N ALA A 193 -10.36 9.57 -12.92
CA ALA A 193 -9.07 9.25 -13.51
C ALA A 193 -9.15 8.00 -14.41
N LEU A 194 -9.85 6.95 -13.96
CA LEU A 194 -10.11 5.75 -14.78
C LEU A 194 -10.83 6.11 -16.08
N ALA A 195 -11.93 6.88 -15.99
CA ALA A 195 -12.71 7.26 -17.16
C ALA A 195 -11.87 8.07 -18.18
N VAL A 196 -11.06 9.02 -17.70
CA VAL A 196 -10.19 9.83 -18.56
C VAL A 196 -9.06 8.98 -19.18
N ALA A 197 -8.49 8.04 -18.43
CA ALA A 197 -7.46 7.13 -18.93
C ALA A 197 -8.04 6.17 -20.00
N ASP A 198 -9.25 5.63 -19.78
CA ASP A 198 -9.95 4.78 -20.75
C ASP A 198 -10.23 5.54 -22.05
N GLU A 199 -10.74 6.77 -21.97
CA GLU A 199 -10.91 7.65 -23.14
C GLU A 199 -9.60 7.86 -23.89
N ALA A 200 -8.51 8.17 -23.18
CA ALA A 200 -7.19 8.34 -23.77
C ALA A 200 -6.70 7.06 -24.47
N LEU A 201 -6.97 5.87 -23.91
CA LEU A 201 -6.64 4.59 -24.53
C LEU A 201 -7.48 4.29 -25.78
N THR A 202 -8.71 4.81 -25.89
CA THR A 202 -9.48 4.69 -27.15
C THR A 202 -8.81 5.43 -28.30
N MET A 203 -8.06 6.49 -27.99
CA MET A 203 -7.37 7.34 -28.96
C MET A 203 -5.95 6.84 -29.26
N ALA A 204 -5.23 6.40 -28.24
CA ALA A 204 -3.86 5.89 -28.35
C ALA A 204 -3.65 4.63 -27.50
N ARG A 205 -3.93 3.46 -28.10
CA ARG A 205 -3.85 2.15 -27.42
C ARG A 205 -2.44 1.75 -26.97
N ASP A 206 -1.40 2.36 -27.54
CA ASP A 206 0.01 2.04 -27.28
C ASP A 206 0.71 3.12 -26.42
N SER A 207 -0.05 3.94 -25.70
CA SER A 207 0.47 4.94 -24.77
C SER A 207 0.90 4.31 -23.44
N ALA A 208 2.22 4.20 -23.19
CA ALA A 208 2.76 3.66 -21.94
C ALA A 208 2.29 4.48 -20.72
N GLU A 209 2.30 5.81 -20.82
CA GLU A 209 1.84 6.72 -19.77
C GLU A 209 0.39 6.46 -19.40
N THR A 210 -0.50 6.30 -20.38
CA THR A 210 -1.92 6.11 -20.11
C THR A 210 -2.20 4.78 -19.42
N TRP A 211 -1.52 3.71 -19.83
CA TRP A 211 -1.60 2.41 -19.15
C TRP A 211 -1.06 2.47 -17.72
N PHE A 212 0.03 3.22 -17.49
CA PHE A 212 0.59 3.42 -16.15
C PHE A 212 -0.38 4.18 -15.24
N LEU A 213 -1.01 5.25 -15.73
CA LEU A 213 -2.00 6.03 -14.97
C LEU A 213 -3.24 5.19 -14.66
N LEU A 214 -3.74 4.40 -15.61
CA LEU A 214 -4.85 3.46 -15.39
C LEU A 214 -4.50 2.47 -14.27
N GLY A 215 -3.36 1.80 -14.37
CA GLY A 215 -2.90 0.85 -13.36
C GLY A 215 -2.68 1.47 -11.98
N THR A 216 -2.15 2.70 -11.94
CA THR A 216 -1.97 3.45 -10.69
C THR A 216 -3.30 3.78 -10.02
N ALA A 217 -4.28 4.26 -10.80
CA ALA A 217 -5.63 4.54 -10.29
C ALA A 217 -6.32 3.27 -9.78
N LEU A 218 -6.21 2.14 -10.50
CA LEU A 218 -6.76 0.84 -10.08
C LEU A 218 -6.13 0.33 -8.78
N ASN A 219 -4.81 0.45 -8.62
CA ASN A 219 -4.14 0.11 -7.37
C ASN A 219 -4.64 0.95 -6.19
N GLN A 220 -4.79 2.26 -6.36
CA GLN A 220 -5.29 3.15 -5.31
C GLN A 220 -6.77 2.91 -4.99
N LEU A 221 -7.55 2.43 -5.97
CA LEU A 221 -8.92 1.97 -5.75
C LEU A 221 -9.00 0.62 -5.02
N GLY A 222 -7.87 -0.05 -4.79
CA GLY A 222 -7.85 -1.39 -4.20
C GLY A 222 -8.37 -2.47 -5.16
N ARG A 223 -8.12 -2.31 -6.47
CA ARG A 223 -8.45 -3.27 -7.54
C ARG A 223 -7.18 -3.85 -8.18
N PRO A 224 -6.29 -4.50 -7.40
CA PRO A 224 -4.99 -4.94 -7.91
C PRO A 224 -5.09 -6.01 -9.01
N GLU A 225 -6.15 -6.82 -9.04
CA GLU A 225 -6.41 -7.80 -10.11
C GLU A 225 -6.54 -7.17 -11.49
N GLU A 226 -7.09 -5.96 -11.55
CA GLU A 226 -7.22 -5.17 -12.79
C GLU A 226 -6.00 -4.27 -13.02
N ALA A 227 -5.33 -3.83 -11.95
CA ALA A 227 -4.15 -2.98 -12.05
C ALA A 227 -2.95 -3.72 -12.68
N VAL A 228 -2.71 -4.98 -12.30
CA VAL A 228 -1.60 -5.79 -12.81
C VAL A 228 -1.55 -5.83 -14.34
N PRO A 229 -2.61 -6.25 -15.08
CA PRO A 229 -2.53 -6.31 -16.54
C PRO A 229 -2.31 -4.94 -17.20
N ALA A 230 -2.83 -3.85 -16.61
CA ALA A 230 -2.57 -2.49 -17.09
C ALA A 230 -1.09 -2.09 -16.90
N LEU A 231 -0.51 -2.37 -15.73
CA LEU A 231 0.88 -2.07 -15.41
C LEU A 231 1.85 -2.95 -16.20
N GLU A 232 1.55 -4.23 -16.43
CA GLU A 232 2.32 -5.09 -17.32
C GLU A 232 2.35 -4.56 -18.76
N ARG A 233 1.21 -4.05 -19.26
CA ARG A 233 1.14 -3.43 -20.58
C ARG A 233 1.99 -2.16 -20.63
N ALA A 234 1.94 -1.33 -19.59
CA ALA A 234 2.78 -0.14 -19.46
C ALA A 234 4.28 -0.51 -19.44
N ALA A 235 4.68 -1.50 -18.64
CA ALA A 235 6.05 -1.98 -18.52
C ALA A 235 6.60 -2.56 -19.83
N LYS A 236 5.74 -3.20 -20.63
CA LYS A 236 6.11 -3.69 -21.96
C LYS A 236 6.37 -2.55 -22.96
N LEU A 237 5.63 -1.46 -22.84
CA LEU A 237 5.76 -0.29 -23.73
C LEU A 237 6.92 0.61 -23.31
N ASP A 238 7.17 0.74 -22.00
CA ASP A 238 8.30 1.46 -21.43
C ASP A 238 8.97 0.64 -20.31
N PRO A 239 9.92 -0.25 -20.66
CA PRO A 239 10.60 -1.09 -19.68
C PRO A 239 11.61 -0.33 -18.82
N SER A 240 11.88 0.95 -19.13
CA SER A 240 12.92 1.76 -18.50
C SER A 240 12.41 2.65 -17.36
N ARG A 241 11.11 2.60 -17.06
CA ARG A 241 10.50 3.45 -16.03
C ARG A 241 10.28 2.69 -14.72
N ALA A 242 11.12 2.99 -13.74
CA ALA A 242 11.11 2.33 -12.44
C ALA A 242 9.78 2.47 -11.68
N ALA A 243 9.08 3.60 -11.82
CA ALA A 243 7.77 3.83 -11.19
C ALA A 243 6.70 2.81 -11.63
N ILE A 244 6.75 2.32 -12.88
CA ILE A 244 5.84 1.28 -13.35
C ILE A 244 6.11 -0.03 -12.60
N GLN A 245 7.39 -0.40 -12.47
CA GLN A 245 7.82 -1.63 -11.81
C GLN A 245 7.52 -1.61 -10.31
N LEU A 246 7.71 -0.46 -9.65
CA LEU A 246 7.31 -0.25 -8.26
C LEU A 246 5.80 -0.45 -8.07
N ASN A 247 4.97 0.19 -8.91
CA ASN A 247 3.52 0.05 -8.81
C ASN A 247 3.05 -1.39 -9.13
N LEU A 248 3.72 -2.08 -10.05
CA LEU A 248 3.45 -3.48 -10.36
C LEU A 248 3.81 -4.39 -9.19
N GLY A 249 4.97 -4.18 -8.57
CA GLY A 249 5.40 -4.89 -7.37
C GLY A 249 4.42 -4.71 -6.21
N ASN A 250 3.98 -3.48 -5.95
CA ASN A 250 2.98 -3.19 -4.93
C ASN A 250 1.62 -3.84 -5.25
N ALA A 251 1.20 -3.89 -6.52
CA ALA A 251 -0.01 -4.60 -6.92
C ALA A 251 0.10 -6.10 -6.61
N TYR A 252 1.26 -6.71 -6.86
CA TYR A 252 1.52 -8.11 -6.53
C TYR A 252 1.56 -8.38 -5.02
N VAL A 253 2.07 -7.45 -4.21
CA VAL A 253 1.99 -7.54 -2.74
C VAL A 253 0.53 -7.62 -2.27
N GLU A 254 -0.35 -6.77 -2.82
CA GLU A 254 -1.77 -6.78 -2.46
C GLU A 254 -2.50 -8.07 -2.89
N LEU A 255 -1.98 -8.77 -3.90
CA LEU A 255 -2.47 -10.07 -4.35
C LEU A 255 -1.82 -11.26 -3.63
N ASP A 256 -1.01 -11.00 -2.58
CA ASP A 256 -0.23 -12.01 -1.87
C ASP A 256 0.69 -12.84 -2.81
N LYS A 257 1.17 -12.22 -3.91
CA LYS A 257 2.07 -12.82 -4.92
C LYS A 257 3.52 -12.40 -4.68
N ALA A 258 4.14 -12.97 -3.64
CA ALA A 258 5.45 -12.54 -3.14
C ALA A 258 6.58 -12.68 -4.16
N GLU A 259 6.61 -13.74 -4.97
CA GLU A 259 7.67 -13.97 -5.96
C GLU A 259 7.61 -12.92 -7.09
N GLU A 260 6.43 -12.72 -7.67
CA GLU A 260 6.23 -11.70 -8.71
C GLU A 260 6.45 -10.28 -8.17
N ALA A 261 6.03 -10.00 -6.94
CA ALA A 261 6.29 -8.74 -6.26
C ALA A 261 7.80 -8.47 -6.13
N GLY A 262 8.56 -9.44 -5.62
CA GLY A 262 10.01 -9.34 -5.48
C GLY A 262 10.70 -9.08 -6.81
N ALA A 263 10.32 -9.79 -7.87
CA ALA A 263 10.91 -9.63 -9.19
C ALA A 263 10.69 -8.22 -9.76
N ALA A 264 9.46 -7.69 -9.68
CA ALA A 264 9.14 -6.34 -10.15
C ALA A 264 9.87 -5.25 -9.33
N LEU A 265 9.93 -5.39 -8.00
CA LEU A 265 10.62 -4.43 -7.13
C LEU A 265 12.14 -4.43 -7.36
N LEU A 266 12.75 -5.60 -7.57
CA LEU A 266 14.16 -5.69 -7.95
C LEU A 266 14.43 -5.06 -9.32
N GLN A 267 13.50 -5.20 -10.28
CA GLN A 267 13.61 -4.50 -11.56
C GLN A 267 13.51 -2.99 -11.40
N ALA A 268 12.62 -2.49 -10.54
CA ALA A 268 12.55 -1.06 -10.20
C ALA A 268 13.89 -0.55 -9.66
N LEU A 269 14.51 -1.28 -8.73
CA LEU A 269 15.81 -0.94 -8.14
C LEU A 269 17.00 -1.10 -9.11
N THR A 270 16.87 -1.97 -10.12
CA THR A 270 17.87 -2.08 -11.20
C THR A 270 17.86 -0.82 -12.08
N ILE A 271 16.68 -0.24 -12.31
CA ILE A 271 16.51 0.99 -13.09
C ILE A 271 16.91 2.21 -12.25
N ASP A 272 16.42 2.29 -11.01
CA ASP A 272 16.74 3.36 -10.06
C ASP A 272 17.02 2.78 -8.66
N PRO A 273 18.30 2.65 -8.27
CA PRO A 273 18.70 2.14 -6.97
C PRO A 273 18.31 3.02 -5.78
N THR A 274 17.87 4.26 -6.01
CA THR A 274 17.56 5.25 -4.97
C THR A 274 16.09 5.28 -4.56
N LEU A 275 15.26 4.38 -5.12
CA LEU A 275 13.85 4.26 -4.77
C LEU A 275 13.65 3.63 -3.40
N LYS A 276 13.57 4.47 -2.36
CA LYS A 276 13.30 4.08 -0.98
C LYS A 276 12.00 3.27 -0.83
N GLU A 277 10.95 3.62 -1.59
CA GLU A 277 9.67 2.90 -1.62
C GLU A 277 9.86 1.46 -2.08
N ALA A 278 10.67 1.24 -3.12
CA ALA A 278 10.96 -0.11 -3.60
C ALA A 278 11.79 -0.91 -2.59
N GLN A 279 12.77 -0.28 -1.91
CA GLN A 279 13.54 -0.91 -0.83
C GLN A 279 12.63 -1.35 0.33
N ALA A 280 11.72 -0.47 0.79
CA ALA A 280 10.81 -0.81 1.89
C ALA A 280 9.78 -1.89 1.50
N SER A 281 9.20 -1.81 0.30
CA SER A 281 8.29 -2.85 -0.20
C SER A 281 9.00 -4.21 -0.33
N LEU A 282 10.24 -4.23 -0.83
CA LEU A 282 11.02 -5.46 -0.96
C LEU A 282 11.39 -6.04 0.40
N SER A 283 11.70 -5.18 1.39
CA SER A 283 11.85 -5.60 2.78
C SER A 283 10.59 -6.28 3.33
N SER A 284 9.40 -5.74 3.06
CA SER A 284 8.13 -6.37 3.48
C SER A 284 7.89 -7.71 2.78
N VAL A 285 8.20 -7.82 1.48
CA VAL A 285 8.11 -9.09 0.74
C VAL A 285 9.01 -10.16 1.36
N TYR A 286 10.28 -9.85 1.60
CA TYR A 286 11.21 -10.80 2.22
C TYR A 286 10.83 -11.14 3.66
N LEU A 287 10.28 -10.19 4.42
CA LEU A 287 9.78 -10.44 5.76
C LEU A 287 8.63 -11.45 5.74
N LEU A 288 7.69 -11.31 4.80
CA LEU A 288 6.58 -12.26 4.62
C LEU A 288 7.08 -13.65 4.18
N ALA A 289 8.17 -13.70 3.39
CA ALA A 289 8.82 -14.94 2.99
C ALA A 289 9.68 -15.58 4.11
N GLY A 290 9.84 -14.91 5.27
CA GLY A 290 10.70 -15.37 6.37
C GLY A 290 12.20 -15.16 6.13
N GLU A 291 12.59 -14.47 5.05
CA GLU A 291 13.97 -14.16 4.70
C GLU A 291 14.47 -12.94 5.49
N HIS A 292 14.62 -13.10 6.81
CA HIS A 292 14.91 -12.00 7.74
C HIS A 292 16.19 -11.20 7.42
N GLU A 293 17.24 -11.85 6.89
CA GLU A 293 18.49 -11.16 6.54
C GLU A 293 18.31 -10.24 5.33
N ALA A 294 17.65 -10.72 4.27
CA ALA A 294 17.33 -9.91 3.10
C ALA A 294 16.36 -8.77 3.47
N ALA A 295 15.33 -9.09 4.26
CA ALA A 295 14.38 -8.10 4.74
C ALA A 295 15.03 -6.96 5.53
N GLU A 296 15.98 -7.30 6.43
CA GLU A 296 16.73 -6.31 7.21
C GLU A 296 17.66 -5.47 6.34
N HIS A 297 18.35 -6.10 5.38
CA HIS A 297 19.24 -5.39 4.44
C HIS A 297 18.47 -4.29 3.70
N HIS A 298 17.34 -4.64 3.08
CA HIS A 298 16.52 -3.68 2.34
C HIS A 298 15.86 -2.63 3.24
N ALA A 299 15.45 -2.98 4.46
CA ALA A 299 14.93 -1.99 5.42
C ALA A 299 15.99 -0.96 5.79
N ARG A 300 17.24 -1.37 6.01
CA ARG A 300 18.34 -0.45 6.32
C ARG A 300 18.66 0.47 5.15
N LEU A 301 18.71 -0.05 3.92
CA LEU A 301 18.88 0.78 2.72
C LEU A 301 17.76 1.82 2.58
N ALA A 302 16.51 1.43 2.85
CA ALA A 302 15.39 2.37 2.87
C ALA A 302 15.60 3.50 3.89
N LEU A 303 16.10 3.17 5.10
CA LEU A 303 16.38 4.16 6.15
C LEU A 303 17.64 5.01 5.90
N GLU A 304 18.60 4.52 5.11
CA GLU A 304 19.73 5.33 4.64
C GLU A 304 19.27 6.42 3.67
N LEU A 305 18.27 6.12 2.84
CA LEU A 305 17.66 7.06 1.88
C LEU A 305 16.63 7.99 2.56
N ASP A 306 15.88 7.48 3.53
CA ASP A 306 14.89 8.22 4.31
C ASP A 306 14.80 7.72 5.76
N PRO A 307 15.47 8.41 6.70
CA PRO A 307 15.50 7.99 8.11
C PRO A 307 14.15 7.98 8.82
N ASP A 308 13.10 8.59 8.27
CA ASP A 308 11.77 8.64 8.87
C ASP A 308 10.80 7.62 8.24
N MET A 309 11.31 6.73 7.37
CA MET A 309 10.47 5.79 6.63
C MET A 309 9.82 4.74 7.53
N ARG A 310 8.54 4.96 7.82
CA ARG A 310 7.73 4.13 8.74
C ARG A 310 7.78 2.63 8.44
N VAL A 311 7.55 2.23 7.19
CA VAL A 311 7.47 0.80 6.81
C VAL A 311 8.79 0.09 7.11
N ALA A 312 9.92 0.74 6.85
CA ALA A 312 11.23 0.18 7.14
C ALA A 312 11.49 0.03 8.66
N HIS A 313 11.09 1.03 9.47
CA HIS A 313 11.11 0.91 10.94
C HIS A 313 10.22 -0.23 11.44
N GLN A 314 9.01 -0.39 10.90
CA GLN A 314 8.10 -1.48 11.24
C GLN A 314 8.71 -2.85 10.93
N ASN A 315 9.28 -3.02 9.74
CA ASN A 315 9.92 -4.27 9.34
C ASN A 315 11.12 -4.60 10.25
N LEU A 316 11.99 -3.62 10.53
CA LEU A 316 13.10 -3.82 11.47
C LEU A 316 12.63 -4.16 12.87
N ALA A 317 11.59 -3.50 13.38
CA ALA A 317 11.03 -3.82 14.69
C ALA A 317 10.54 -5.29 14.76
N SER A 318 9.87 -5.77 13.71
CA SER A 318 9.42 -7.16 13.61
C SER A 318 10.59 -8.15 13.57
N ILE A 319 11.61 -7.88 12.75
CA ILE A 319 12.81 -8.73 12.62
C ILE A 319 13.60 -8.79 13.93
N LEU A 320 13.84 -7.65 14.56
CA LEU A 320 14.57 -7.54 15.83
C LEU A 320 13.80 -8.23 16.96
N ALA A 321 12.47 -8.10 16.99
CA ALA A 321 11.63 -8.81 17.95
C ALA A 321 11.74 -10.34 17.77
N ALA A 322 11.70 -10.83 16.53
CA ALA A 322 11.87 -12.25 16.23
C ALA A 322 13.24 -12.81 16.65
N ARG A 323 14.27 -11.96 16.72
CA ARG A 323 15.61 -12.31 17.23
C ARG A 323 15.78 -12.12 18.75
N GLY A 324 14.71 -11.78 19.48
CA GLY A 324 14.76 -11.53 20.92
C GLY A 324 15.37 -10.17 21.31
N GLN A 325 15.64 -9.28 20.36
CA GLN A 325 16.19 -7.94 20.59
C GLN A 325 15.07 -6.93 20.92
N ALA A 326 14.28 -7.23 21.95
CA ALA A 326 13.06 -6.49 22.27
C ALA A 326 13.27 -4.98 22.52
N ALA A 327 14.40 -4.60 23.11
CA ALA A 327 14.72 -3.19 23.37
C ALA A 327 14.99 -2.40 22.07
N GLU A 328 15.68 -3.00 21.10
CA GLU A 328 15.94 -2.36 19.81
C GLU A 328 14.68 -2.33 18.95
N ALA A 329 13.89 -3.40 18.95
CA ALA A 329 12.58 -3.43 18.32
C ALA A 329 11.67 -2.29 18.83
N ARG A 330 11.62 -2.10 20.16
CA ARG A 330 10.87 -1.01 20.79
C ARG A 330 11.37 0.37 20.33
N ARG A 331 12.69 0.59 20.23
CA ARG A 331 13.24 1.86 19.73
C ARG A 331 12.75 2.18 18.31
N HIS A 332 12.71 1.21 17.41
CA HIS A 332 12.19 1.44 16.07
C HIS A 332 10.69 1.77 16.07
N ARG A 333 9.89 1.15 16.95
CA ARG A 333 8.47 1.49 17.14
C ARG A 333 8.28 2.90 17.69
N ASP A 334 9.07 3.29 18.69
CA ASP A 334 9.01 4.61 19.32
C ASP A 334 9.33 5.74 18.31
N LEU A 335 10.27 5.51 17.38
CA LEU A 335 10.61 6.48 16.32
C LEU A 335 9.45 6.77 15.37
N VAL A 336 8.54 5.81 15.19
CA VAL A 336 7.34 5.92 14.36
C VAL A 336 6.18 6.43 15.18
N TYR A 337 5.70 5.60 16.11
CA TYR A 337 4.42 5.79 16.78
C TYR A 337 4.51 6.83 17.90
N GLY A 338 5.72 7.16 18.37
CA GLY A 338 5.90 8.32 19.24
C GLY A 338 5.64 9.66 18.52
N LYS A 339 5.74 9.69 17.18
CA LYS A 339 5.45 10.87 16.36
C LYS A 339 4.04 10.83 15.76
N GLU A 340 3.66 9.69 15.18
CA GLU A 340 2.38 9.47 14.50
C GLU A 340 1.81 8.10 14.90
N ASN A 341 0.91 8.09 15.90
CA ASN A 341 0.26 6.89 16.41
C ASN A 341 -1.13 6.62 15.82
N ILE A 342 -1.65 7.51 14.96
CA ILE A 342 -2.91 7.32 14.24
C ILE A 342 -2.59 7.34 12.74
N ILE A 343 -2.83 6.22 12.07
CA ILE A 343 -2.61 6.06 10.64
C ILE A 343 -3.96 5.92 9.95
N VAL A 344 -4.29 6.85 9.06
CA VAL A 344 -5.54 6.83 8.28
C VAL A 344 -5.29 6.26 6.90
N GLU A 345 -5.97 5.16 6.59
CA GLU A 345 -5.99 4.54 5.28
C GLU A 345 -7.36 4.76 4.67
N THR A 346 -7.46 5.81 3.85
CA THR A 346 -8.72 6.26 3.27
C THR A 346 -9.16 5.34 2.14
N ALA A 347 -10.40 4.83 2.24
CA ALA A 347 -11.04 4.20 1.10
C ALA A 347 -11.56 5.29 0.13
N PRO A 348 -11.55 5.05 -1.18
CA PRO A 348 -12.10 5.99 -2.17
C PRO A 348 -13.59 6.25 -1.94
N HIS A 349 -14.35 5.18 -1.67
CA HIS A 349 -15.79 5.22 -1.37
C HIS A 349 -16.06 4.42 -0.10
N PRO A 350 -15.82 5.02 1.09
CA PRO A 350 -15.96 4.28 2.34
C PRO A 350 -17.43 3.97 2.63
N GLU A 351 -17.75 2.70 2.82
CA GLU A 351 -19.01 2.26 3.44
C GLU A 351 -19.09 2.65 4.90
N ALA A 352 -17.94 2.69 5.58
CA ALA A 352 -17.77 3.18 6.93
C ALA A 352 -16.30 3.55 7.19
N ARG A 353 -16.08 4.43 8.16
CA ARG A 353 -14.80 4.76 8.78
C ARG A 353 -14.69 3.98 10.08
N VAL A 354 -13.71 3.10 10.19
CA VAL A 354 -13.56 2.23 11.36
C VAL A 354 -12.31 2.64 12.13
N LEU A 355 -12.49 3.05 13.38
CA LEU A 355 -11.39 3.23 14.33
C LEU A 355 -10.92 1.86 14.79
N VAL A 356 -9.73 1.48 14.37
CA VAL A 356 -9.10 0.20 14.70
C VAL A 356 -8.11 0.44 15.84
N LEU A 357 -8.45 0.02 17.05
CA LEU A 357 -7.52 0.01 18.18
C LEU A 357 -6.56 -1.17 17.99
N THR A 358 -5.28 -0.89 17.79
CA THR A 358 -4.25 -1.88 17.43
C THR A 358 -3.01 -1.69 18.31
N THR A 359 -2.15 -2.70 18.34
CA THR A 359 -0.79 -2.62 18.90
C THR A 359 0.27 -2.60 17.80
N SER A 360 1.42 -2.02 18.10
CA SER A 360 2.64 -2.06 17.27
C SER A 360 3.40 -3.39 17.36
N GLU A 361 2.94 -4.28 18.24
CA GLU A 361 3.45 -5.64 18.42
C GLU A 361 2.55 -6.66 17.68
N SER A 362 2.82 -7.95 17.87
CA SER A 362 1.94 -9.03 17.39
C SER A 362 0.66 -9.13 18.23
N GLY A 363 -0.21 -10.10 17.90
CA GLY A 363 -1.45 -10.32 18.65
C GLY A 363 -2.64 -9.46 18.22
N ASN A 364 -2.52 -8.75 17.09
CA ASN A 364 -3.65 -8.10 16.45
C ASN A 364 -4.49 -9.10 15.64
N VAL A 365 -5.81 -8.91 15.58
CA VAL A 365 -6.69 -9.56 14.62
C VAL A 365 -6.32 -9.05 13.23
N PRO A 366 -5.93 -9.93 12.28
CA PRO A 366 -5.63 -9.51 10.93
C PRO A 366 -6.91 -9.03 10.24
N HIS A 367 -7.05 -7.72 10.13
CA HIS A 367 -8.34 -7.11 9.76
C HIS A 367 -8.43 -6.74 8.28
N ARG A 368 -7.40 -6.96 7.46
CA ARG A 368 -7.39 -6.57 6.03
C ARG A 368 -8.50 -7.22 5.21
N TYR A 369 -8.88 -8.45 5.55
CA TYR A 369 -9.96 -9.19 4.88
C TYR A 369 -11.35 -8.86 5.44
N LEU A 370 -11.42 -8.55 6.74
CA LEU A 370 -12.65 -8.12 7.40
C LEU A 370 -13.04 -6.69 6.98
N LEU A 371 -12.03 -5.83 6.84
CA LEU A 371 -12.10 -4.40 6.50
C LEU A 371 -11.23 -4.13 5.25
N PRO A 372 -11.66 -4.55 4.04
CA PRO A 372 -10.90 -4.29 2.83
C PRO A 372 -10.79 -2.79 2.55
N LYS A 373 -9.58 -2.30 2.26
CA LYS A 373 -9.27 -0.87 2.03
C LYS A 373 -10.03 -0.24 0.85
N ALA A 374 -10.52 -1.06 -0.08
CA ALA A 374 -11.36 -0.62 -1.18
C ALA A 374 -12.75 -0.12 -0.71
N ARG A 375 -13.23 -0.59 0.45
CA ARG A 375 -14.59 -0.34 0.97
C ARG A 375 -14.63 0.34 2.33
N PHE A 376 -13.54 0.31 3.10
CA PHE A 376 -13.52 0.86 4.46
C PHE A 376 -12.32 1.77 4.67
N THR A 377 -12.58 2.97 5.19
CA THR A 377 -11.51 3.82 5.71
C THR A 377 -11.08 3.25 7.05
N ARG A 378 -9.82 2.85 7.19
CA ARG A 378 -9.27 2.30 8.42
C ARG A 378 -8.46 3.36 9.15
N ILE A 379 -8.81 3.63 10.41
CA ILE A 379 -8.10 4.57 11.27
C ILE A 379 -7.37 3.72 12.31
N ASN A 380 -6.14 3.33 12.00
CA ASN A 380 -5.34 2.46 12.87
C ASN A 380 -4.72 3.30 13.98
N TRP A 381 -5.17 3.10 15.22
CA TRP A 381 -4.63 3.76 16.40
C TRP A 381 -3.79 2.80 17.22
N PHE A 382 -2.47 3.03 17.22
CA PHE A 382 -1.48 2.32 18.04
C PHE A 382 -1.62 2.79 19.49
N ILE A 383 -2.53 2.14 20.20
CA ILE A 383 -3.17 2.70 21.39
C ILE A 383 -2.23 2.77 22.60
N GLU A 384 -1.19 1.94 22.64
CA GLU A 384 -0.13 2.02 23.66
C GLU A 384 0.70 3.32 23.56
N TYR A 385 0.63 4.02 22.42
CA TYR A 385 1.23 5.34 22.20
C TYR A 385 0.22 6.48 22.37
N ALA A 386 -1.03 6.21 22.75
CA ALA A 386 -2.04 7.26 22.93
C ALA A 386 -1.64 8.26 24.03
N THR A 387 -1.78 9.55 23.73
CA THR A 387 -1.52 10.60 24.73
C THR A 387 -2.82 10.97 25.47
N PRO A 388 -2.74 11.37 26.76
CA PRO A 388 -3.93 11.75 27.51
C PRO A 388 -4.72 12.88 26.83
N GLY A 389 -6.01 12.64 26.58
CA GLY A 389 -6.90 13.59 25.91
C GLY A 389 -6.75 13.63 24.38
N GLN A 390 -5.96 12.74 23.79
CA GLN A 390 -5.93 12.58 22.33
C GLN A 390 -7.29 12.13 21.82
N VAL A 391 -7.78 12.81 20.78
CA VAL A 391 -9.07 12.52 20.14
C VAL A 391 -8.79 11.93 18.76
N PRO A 392 -9.36 10.75 18.42
CA PRO A 392 -9.21 10.18 17.09
C PRO A 392 -10.00 10.99 16.05
N PRO A 393 -9.69 10.87 14.75
CA PRO A 393 -10.54 11.39 13.70
C PRO A 393 -11.98 10.85 13.79
N ASP A 394 -12.92 11.58 13.19
CA ASP A 394 -14.31 11.16 13.11
C ASP A 394 -14.43 9.76 12.48
N HIS A 395 -15.22 8.91 13.10
CA HIS A 395 -15.39 7.51 12.73
C HIS A 395 -16.81 7.03 13.03
N ASP A 396 -17.19 5.90 12.44
CA ASP A 396 -18.55 5.37 12.49
C ASP A 396 -18.65 4.12 13.40
N ALA A 397 -17.54 3.42 13.61
CA ALA A 397 -17.45 2.26 14.50
C ALA A 397 -16.05 2.11 15.12
N VAL A 398 -15.97 1.50 16.30
CA VAL A 398 -14.71 1.15 16.98
C VAL A 398 -14.52 -0.37 16.95
N PHE A 399 -13.38 -0.81 16.43
CA PHE A 399 -12.96 -2.21 16.45
C PHE A 399 -11.67 -2.37 17.26
N ASN A 400 -11.75 -3.12 18.35
CA ASN A 400 -10.55 -3.55 19.06
C ASN A 400 -9.91 -4.73 18.32
N ALA A 401 -8.84 -4.46 17.58
CA ALA A 401 -8.06 -5.47 16.92
C ALA A 401 -7.02 -6.11 17.85
N VAL A 402 -6.72 -5.57 19.04
CA VAL A 402 -5.83 -6.28 19.98
C VAL A 402 -6.57 -7.49 20.53
N GLY A 403 -6.19 -8.67 20.04
CA GLY A 403 -6.92 -9.91 20.26
C GLY A 403 -6.21 -10.95 21.13
N ASP A 404 -4.91 -10.76 21.37
CA ASP A 404 -4.12 -11.66 22.22
C ASP A 404 -4.03 -11.10 23.65
N ALA A 405 -4.62 -11.81 24.60
CA ALA A 405 -4.58 -11.47 26.02
C ALA A 405 -3.15 -11.41 26.57
N ASP A 406 -2.23 -12.21 26.04
CA ASP A 406 -0.83 -12.26 26.51
C ASP A 406 -0.06 -10.99 26.15
N LEU A 407 -0.41 -10.37 25.03
CA LEU A 407 0.29 -9.23 24.43
C LEU A 407 -0.46 -7.90 24.64
N ALA A 408 -1.72 -7.95 25.05
CA ALA A 408 -2.56 -6.77 25.23
C ALA A 408 -2.17 -5.87 26.42
N GLY A 409 -1.36 -6.36 27.37
CA GLY A 409 -1.07 -5.67 28.64
C GLY A 409 -0.77 -4.16 28.50
N PRO A 410 0.21 -3.73 27.67
CA PRO A 410 0.54 -2.32 27.46
C PRO A 410 -0.59 -1.47 26.88
N THR A 411 -1.58 -2.10 26.22
CA THR A 411 -2.67 -1.42 25.52
C THR A 411 -3.93 -1.25 26.39
N LEU A 412 -4.11 -2.03 27.45
CA LEU A 412 -5.36 -2.07 28.22
C LEU A 412 -5.70 -0.75 28.90
N ALA A 413 -4.71 -0.15 29.58
CA ALA A 413 -4.92 1.12 30.28
C ALA A 413 -5.35 2.26 29.34
N PRO A 414 -4.64 2.52 28.22
CA PRO A 414 -5.07 3.56 27.29
C PRO A 414 -6.40 3.22 26.58
N MET A 415 -6.66 1.95 26.22
CA MET A 415 -7.97 1.56 25.68
C MET A 415 -9.11 1.85 26.65
N ARG A 416 -8.98 1.48 27.92
CA ARG A 416 -10.00 1.75 28.95
C ARG A 416 -10.20 3.25 29.15
N ALA A 417 -9.13 4.04 29.13
CA ALA A 417 -9.21 5.49 29.25
C ALA A 417 -9.99 6.10 28.08
N PHE A 418 -9.72 5.65 26.84
CA PHE A 418 -10.47 6.07 25.65
C PHE A 418 -11.95 5.71 25.75
N LEU A 419 -12.27 4.43 26.01
CA LEU A 419 -13.65 3.94 26.05
C LEU A 419 -14.48 4.62 27.15
N ALA A 420 -13.87 4.91 28.30
CA ALA A 420 -14.53 5.66 29.38
C ALA A 420 -14.84 7.11 28.99
N ALA A 421 -14.03 7.71 28.11
CA ALA A 421 -14.20 9.08 27.65
C ALA A 421 -15.17 9.21 26.48
N SER A 422 -15.16 8.27 25.52
CA SER A 422 -16.03 8.32 24.33
C SER A 422 -17.44 7.77 24.60
N GLY A 423 -17.56 6.75 25.46
CA GLY A 423 -18.81 6.03 25.68
C GLY A 423 -19.28 5.21 24.46
N GLU A 424 -18.42 5.06 23.45
CA GLU A 424 -18.75 4.36 22.21
C GLU A 424 -18.80 2.85 22.40
N ARG A 425 -19.64 2.20 21.59
CA ARG A 425 -19.64 0.74 21.50
C ARG A 425 -18.38 0.29 20.76
N VAL A 426 -17.64 -0.63 21.36
CA VAL A 426 -16.49 -1.28 20.73
C VAL A 426 -16.78 -2.74 20.42
N ILE A 427 -16.44 -3.15 19.20
CA ILE A 427 -16.39 -4.54 18.76
C ILE A 427 -15.20 -5.20 19.44
N ASN A 428 -15.46 -6.30 20.16
CA ASN A 428 -14.50 -7.00 21.02
C ASN A 428 -14.00 -6.14 22.19
N GLN A 429 -14.85 -6.00 23.21
CA GLN A 429 -14.49 -5.34 24.47
C GLN A 429 -13.13 -5.83 25.02
N PRO A 430 -12.18 -4.93 25.33
CA PRO A 430 -10.83 -5.32 25.79
C PRO A 430 -10.86 -6.25 27.01
N ASP A 431 -11.76 -6.00 27.96
CA ASP A 431 -11.89 -6.83 29.16
C ASP A 431 -12.37 -8.25 28.88
N LYS A 432 -13.13 -8.45 27.79
CA LYS A 432 -13.54 -9.79 27.35
C LYS A 432 -12.41 -10.50 26.61
N VAL A 433 -11.63 -9.78 25.80
CA VAL A 433 -10.41 -10.33 25.17
C VAL A 433 -9.45 -10.84 26.24
N MET A 434 -9.28 -10.12 27.36
CA MET A 434 -8.41 -10.57 28.45
C MET A 434 -8.86 -11.87 29.13
N GLN A 435 -10.14 -12.22 29.05
CA GLN A 435 -10.64 -13.49 29.57
C GLN A 435 -10.24 -14.67 28.69
N THR A 436 -9.75 -14.40 27.46
CA THR A 436 -9.37 -15.45 26.51
C THR A 436 -7.92 -15.93 26.64
N GLY A 437 -7.22 -15.55 27.71
CA GLY A 437 -5.89 -16.11 28.03
C GLY A 437 -5.93 -17.64 28.13
N ARG A 438 -4.86 -18.32 27.70
CA ARG A 438 -4.85 -19.79 27.57
C ARG A 438 -5.06 -20.51 28.90
N GLU A 439 -4.50 -19.99 29.97
CA GLU A 439 -4.68 -20.49 31.34
C GLU A 439 -6.12 -20.30 31.87
N ASN A 440 -6.88 -19.37 31.29
CA ASN A 440 -8.26 -19.12 31.68
C ASN A 440 -9.26 -20.01 30.94
N MET A 441 -8.87 -20.62 29.82
CA MET A 441 -9.74 -21.48 28.99
C MET A 441 -10.42 -22.61 29.77
N PRO A 442 -9.73 -23.37 30.63
CA PRO A 442 -10.38 -24.44 31.39
C PRO A 442 -11.47 -23.92 32.33
N LEU A 443 -11.29 -22.74 32.91
CA LEU A 443 -12.29 -22.10 33.75
C LEU A 443 -13.46 -21.53 32.93
N LEU A 444 -13.16 -20.96 31.76
CA LEU A 444 -14.17 -20.30 30.92
C LEU A 444 -15.08 -21.31 30.22
N LEU A 445 -14.53 -22.44 29.76
CA LEU A 445 -15.22 -23.37 28.86
C LEU A 445 -15.37 -24.80 29.41
N GLY A 446 -14.67 -25.16 30.50
CA GLY A 446 -14.58 -26.55 30.97
C GLY A 446 -15.85 -27.14 31.59
N ASP A 447 -16.87 -26.32 31.87
CA ASP A 447 -18.20 -26.75 32.34
C ASP A 447 -19.21 -26.93 31.19
N ILE A 448 -18.82 -26.66 29.94
CA ILE A 448 -19.69 -26.84 28.79
C ILE A 448 -19.82 -28.33 28.46
N GLU A 449 -21.06 -28.82 28.38
CA GLU A 449 -21.33 -30.21 28.05
C GLU A 449 -20.73 -30.60 26.69
N GLY A 450 -19.98 -31.71 26.68
CA GLY A 450 -19.35 -32.23 25.47
C GLY A 450 -18.10 -31.48 25.02
N VAL A 451 -17.56 -30.58 25.84
CA VAL A 451 -16.29 -29.89 25.61
C VAL A 451 -15.21 -30.44 26.54
N VAL A 452 -14.05 -30.72 25.98
CA VAL A 452 -12.82 -31.03 26.70
C VAL A 452 -11.85 -29.87 26.49
N VAL A 453 -11.53 -29.16 27.57
CA VAL A 453 -10.49 -28.14 27.57
C VAL A 453 -9.33 -28.63 28.41
N PRO A 454 -8.15 -28.87 27.80
CA PRO A 454 -6.98 -29.33 28.55
C PRO A 454 -6.59 -28.34 29.65
N LYS A 455 -6.20 -28.85 30.81
CA LYS A 455 -5.68 -28.00 31.89
C LYS A 455 -4.41 -27.30 31.40
N THR A 456 -4.35 -25.99 31.56
CA THR A 456 -3.21 -25.15 31.16
C THR A 456 -2.75 -24.33 32.35
N ALA A 457 -1.43 -24.22 32.52
CA ALA A 457 -0.81 -23.36 33.52
C ALA A 457 0.30 -22.51 32.89
N ARG A 458 0.44 -21.29 33.41
CA ARG A 458 1.53 -20.39 33.09
C ARG A 458 2.72 -20.66 34.01
N LEU A 459 3.91 -20.81 33.45
CA LEU A 459 5.17 -21.00 34.14
C LEU A 459 6.06 -19.78 33.92
N ALA A 460 6.50 -19.15 35.01
CA ALA A 460 7.39 -18.00 34.92
C ALA A 460 8.82 -18.44 34.59
N ALA A 461 9.52 -17.68 33.76
CA ALA A 461 10.90 -18.00 33.37
C ALA A 461 11.85 -18.14 34.57
N ALA A 462 11.62 -17.31 35.60
CA ALA A 462 12.40 -17.32 36.83
C ALA A 462 12.22 -18.63 37.63
N ASP A 463 11.01 -19.18 37.66
CA ASP A 463 10.71 -20.43 38.37
C ASP A 463 11.30 -21.63 37.63
N ILE A 464 11.17 -21.64 36.29
CA ILE A 464 11.80 -22.67 35.44
C ILE A 464 13.32 -22.69 35.65
N ALA A 465 13.96 -21.52 35.70
CA ALA A 465 15.40 -21.40 35.92
C ALA A 465 15.83 -21.78 37.35
N GLY A 466 14.98 -21.50 38.35
CA GLY A 466 15.30 -21.74 39.77
C GLY A 466 15.08 -23.18 40.22
N GLU A 467 14.01 -23.82 39.74
CA GLU A 467 13.54 -25.12 40.25
C GLU A 467 13.56 -26.24 39.21
N GLY A 468 13.68 -25.88 37.93
CA GLY A 468 13.60 -26.82 36.81
C GLY A 468 12.18 -27.04 36.31
N LEU A 469 12.08 -27.40 35.04
CA LEU A 469 10.80 -27.50 34.32
C LEU A 469 9.87 -28.56 34.94
N ALA A 470 10.37 -29.76 35.23
CA ALA A 470 9.57 -30.84 35.80
C ALA A 470 8.93 -30.46 37.16
N ALA A 471 9.70 -29.82 38.05
CA ALA A 471 9.18 -29.37 39.34
C ALA A 471 8.08 -28.31 39.19
N CYS A 472 8.21 -27.41 38.21
CA CYS A 472 7.19 -26.42 37.89
C CYS A 472 5.90 -27.08 37.38
N ILE A 473 6.01 -28.11 36.55
CA ILE A 473 4.87 -28.88 36.02
C ILE A 473 4.13 -29.61 37.15
N ASP A 474 4.87 -30.27 38.04
CA ASP A 474 4.31 -30.94 39.22
C ASP A 474 3.59 -29.95 40.14
N LYS A 475 4.18 -28.78 40.39
CA LYS A 475 3.56 -27.70 41.19
C LYS A 475 2.29 -27.15 40.53
N ALA A 476 2.23 -27.12 39.21
CA ALA A 476 1.02 -26.77 38.46
C ALA A 476 -0.05 -27.89 38.50
N GLY A 477 0.26 -29.05 39.07
CA GLY A 477 -0.62 -30.22 39.15
C GLY A 477 -0.96 -30.78 37.78
N LEU A 478 0.05 -30.84 36.90
CA LEU A 478 0.01 -31.45 35.58
C LEU A 478 0.94 -32.65 35.56
N GLU A 479 0.60 -33.65 34.75
CA GLU A 479 1.39 -34.86 34.55
C GLU A 479 1.60 -35.06 33.05
N LEU A 480 2.63 -35.83 32.68
CA LEU A 480 2.88 -36.20 31.28
C LEU A 480 1.73 -37.07 30.75
N PRO A 481 1.37 -36.94 29.44
CA PRO A 481 2.01 -36.10 28.44
C PRO A 481 1.60 -34.62 28.50
N VAL A 482 2.49 -33.70 28.14
CA VAL A 482 2.23 -32.25 28.12
C VAL A 482 2.70 -31.57 26.83
N LEU A 483 2.12 -30.40 26.56
CA LEU A 483 2.59 -29.44 25.56
C LEU A 483 3.24 -28.25 26.25
N LEU A 484 4.34 -27.76 25.70
CA LEU A 484 5.05 -26.57 26.15
C LEU A 484 5.11 -25.51 25.07
N ARG A 485 4.71 -24.29 25.40
CA ARG A 485 4.60 -23.17 24.46
C ARG A 485 5.19 -21.89 25.05
N PRO A 486 6.12 -21.20 24.38
CA PRO A 486 6.51 -19.85 24.76
C PRO A 486 5.33 -18.87 24.69
N ILE A 487 5.17 -18.00 25.68
CA ILE A 487 4.08 -17.01 25.70
C ILE A 487 4.22 -16.01 24.54
N GLY A 488 3.07 -15.60 23.96
CA GLY A 488 3.03 -14.69 22.81
C GLY A 488 3.41 -15.33 21.47
N SER A 489 3.64 -16.65 21.43
CA SER A 489 3.83 -17.39 20.19
C SER A 489 2.51 -17.75 19.51
N HIS A 490 2.47 -17.66 18.19
CA HIS A 490 1.32 -18.02 17.36
C HIS A 490 1.65 -19.16 16.40
N GLY A 491 0.62 -19.80 15.83
CA GLY A 491 0.81 -20.74 14.73
C GLY A 491 1.72 -21.93 15.06
N GLY A 492 1.79 -22.36 16.32
CA GLY A 492 2.62 -23.50 16.74
C GLY A 492 4.11 -23.20 16.88
N GLN A 493 4.56 -21.96 16.66
CA GLN A 493 5.97 -21.59 16.80
C GLN A 493 6.49 -21.89 18.21
N GLY A 494 7.56 -22.69 18.29
CA GLY A 494 8.16 -23.11 19.56
C GLY A 494 7.32 -24.10 20.39
N LEU A 495 6.18 -24.57 19.88
CA LEU A 495 5.35 -25.57 20.56
C LEU A 495 6.07 -26.93 20.53
N GLN A 496 6.28 -27.49 21.71
CA GLN A 496 6.90 -28.79 21.90
C GLN A 496 5.96 -29.73 22.65
N ARG A 497 6.06 -31.04 22.37
CA ARG A 497 5.31 -32.09 23.06
C ARG A 497 6.30 -32.97 23.80
N ALA A 498 6.01 -33.25 25.07
CA ALA A 498 6.75 -34.20 25.88
C ALA A 498 5.80 -35.30 26.35
N LEU A 499 6.04 -36.53 25.91
CA LEU A 499 5.29 -37.72 26.30
C LEU A 499 5.93 -38.46 27.47
N THR A 500 7.25 -38.34 27.60
CA THR A 500 8.07 -39.04 28.59
C THR A 500 8.96 -38.07 29.35
N PRO A 501 9.46 -38.45 30.54
CA PRO A 501 10.42 -37.61 31.28
C PRO A 501 11.71 -37.32 30.48
N ASP A 502 12.15 -38.26 29.65
CA ASP A 502 13.33 -38.10 28.80
C ASP A 502 13.06 -37.03 27.72
N GLU A 503 11.91 -37.09 27.04
CA GLU A 503 11.50 -36.04 26.09
C GLU A 503 11.35 -34.68 26.77
N LEU A 504 10.83 -34.65 28.01
CA LEU A 504 10.72 -33.41 28.78
C LEU A 504 12.08 -32.79 29.08
N ALA A 505 13.12 -33.60 29.30
CA ALA A 505 14.48 -33.11 29.54
C ALA A 505 15.13 -32.52 28.27
N GLU A 506 14.63 -32.88 27.09
CA GLU A 506 15.08 -32.36 25.79
C GLU A 506 14.37 -31.05 25.39
N VAL A 507 13.29 -30.67 26.10
CA VAL A 507 12.53 -29.46 25.81
C VAL A 507 13.41 -28.22 25.98
N SER A 508 13.43 -27.37 24.96
CA SER A 508 14.20 -26.13 24.95
C SER A 508 13.29 -24.92 24.78
N LEU A 509 13.26 -24.05 25.78
CA LEU A 509 12.50 -22.79 25.75
C LEU A 509 13.45 -21.62 25.48
N PRO A 510 12.98 -20.54 24.84
CA PRO A 510 13.77 -19.32 24.69
C PRO A 510 14.24 -18.80 26.05
N ALA A 511 15.50 -18.35 26.13
CA ALA A 511 16.09 -17.91 27.37
C ALA A 511 15.31 -16.74 27.98
N GLY A 512 14.89 -16.89 29.23
CA GLY A 512 14.13 -15.86 29.95
C GLY A 512 12.68 -15.69 29.51
N ALA A 513 12.14 -16.59 28.70
CA ALA A 513 10.73 -16.57 28.29
C ALA A 513 9.84 -17.35 29.27
N ASP A 514 8.70 -16.76 29.61
CA ASP A 514 7.61 -17.50 30.24
C ASP A 514 7.04 -18.53 29.26
N ALA A 515 6.43 -19.58 29.79
CA ALA A 515 5.82 -20.63 28.98
C ALA A 515 4.46 -21.08 29.52
N TYR A 516 3.59 -21.53 28.63
CA TYR A 516 2.45 -22.36 28.99
C TYR A 516 2.85 -23.83 28.99
N VAL A 517 2.41 -24.54 30.02
CA VAL A 517 2.31 -26.01 30.01
C VAL A 517 0.82 -26.39 29.92
N THR A 518 0.49 -27.31 29.04
CA THR A 518 -0.89 -27.78 28.82
C THR A 518 -0.92 -29.30 28.82
N ALA A 519 -1.91 -29.91 29.48
CA ALA A 519 -2.12 -31.35 29.39
C ALA A 519 -2.29 -31.76 27.92
N TYR A 520 -1.55 -32.77 27.46
CA TYR A 520 -1.69 -33.25 26.09
C TYR A 520 -2.78 -34.31 26.03
N HIS A 521 -3.68 -34.16 25.06
CA HIS A 521 -4.70 -35.15 24.73
C HIS A 521 -4.43 -35.65 23.31
N ASP A 522 -4.22 -36.96 23.16
CA ASP A 522 -4.16 -37.58 21.84
C ASP A 522 -5.57 -37.55 21.22
N TYR A 523 -5.64 -37.02 20.00
CA TYR A 523 -6.87 -36.77 19.27
C TYR A 523 -6.86 -37.39 17.88
N VAL A 524 -5.98 -38.36 17.67
CA VAL A 524 -5.98 -39.17 16.45
C VAL A 524 -7.38 -39.77 16.23
N SER A 525 -7.88 -39.61 15.01
CA SER A 525 -9.16 -40.18 14.60
C SER A 525 -9.01 -41.68 14.33
N ALA A 526 -10.14 -42.38 14.17
CA ALA A 526 -10.15 -43.84 13.96
C ALA A 526 -9.41 -44.31 12.70
N ASP A 527 -9.18 -43.42 11.72
CA ASP A 527 -8.43 -43.69 10.49
C ASP A 527 -6.91 -43.43 10.63
N GLY A 528 -6.45 -43.04 11.82
CA GLY A 528 -5.03 -42.75 12.08
C GLY A 528 -4.61 -41.31 11.73
N TRP A 529 -5.54 -40.42 11.40
CA TRP A 529 -5.25 -39.03 11.05
C TRP A 529 -5.73 -38.05 12.11
N HIS A 530 -5.02 -36.94 12.24
CA HIS A 530 -5.38 -35.82 13.09
C HIS A 530 -6.19 -34.82 12.30
N ARG A 531 -7.29 -34.32 12.89
CA ARG A 531 -8.18 -33.32 12.31
C ARG A 531 -8.16 -32.07 13.17
N LYS A 532 -7.99 -30.91 12.54
CA LYS A 532 -8.10 -29.61 13.21
C LYS A 532 -9.11 -28.76 12.47
N TYR A 533 -10.25 -28.54 13.12
CA TYR A 533 -11.31 -27.68 12.64
C TYR A 533 -11.09 -26.27 13.18
N ARG A 534 -11.36 -25.26 12.34
CA ARG A 534 -11.51 -23.87 12.77
C ARG A 534 -12.93 -23.40 12.50
N MET A 535 -13.55 -22.88 13.55
CA MET A 535 -14.83 -22.18 13.50
C MET A 535 -14.61 -20.73 13.91
N ILE A 536 -15.14 -19.80 13.13
CA ILE A 536 -15.16 -18.37 13.46
C ILE A 536 -16.53 -18.04 14.04
N PHE A 537 -16.58 -17.14 15.01
CA PHE A 537 -17.82 -16.61 15.54
C PHE A 537 -17.92 -15.13 15.20
N VAL A 538 -19.06 -14.75 14.63
CA VAL A 538 -19.43 -13.35 14.46
C VAL A 538 -20.76 -13.14 15.15
N ASP A 539 -20.80 -12.20 16.10
CA ASP A 539 -21.95 -11.96 16.97
C ASP A 539 -22.41 -13.25 17.68
N ARG A 540 -21.44 -14.02 18.22
CA ARG A 540 -21.61 -15.35 18.85
C ARG A 540 -22.17 -16.45 17.94
N ARG A 541 -22.37 -16.20 16.64
CA ARG A 541 -22.87 -17.20 15.68
C ARG A 541 -21.71 -17.92 14.99
N PRO A 542 -21.74 -19.26 14.87
CA PRO A 542 -20.66 -20.02 14.25
C PRO A 542 -20.68 -19.91 12.71
N TYR A 543 -19.48 -19.83 12.14
CA TYR A 543 -19.19 -19.85 10.70
C TYR A 543 -17.97 -20.75 10.45
N PRO A 544 -18.07 -21.80 9.62
CA PRO A 544 -16.95 -22.69 9.38
C PRO A 544 -15.89 -21.98 8.51
N TYR A 545 -14.61 -22.17 8.83
CA TYR A 545 -13.51 -21.51 8.11
C TYR A 545 -12.58 -22.48 7.38
N HIS A 546 -12.00 -23.46 8.09
CA HIS A 546 -11.20 -24.50 7.46
C HIS A 546 -11.16 -25.79 8.28
N LEU A 547 -10.74 -26.87 7.62
CA LEU A 547 -10.36 -28.15 8.23
C LEU A 547 -8.98 -28.53 7.70
N ALA A 548 -8.03 -28.76 8.60
CA ALA A 548 -6.73 -29.32 8.26
C ALA A 548 -6.63 -30.78 8.74
N ILE A 549 -6.06 -31.65 7.90
CA ILE A 549 -5.94 -33.09 8.15
C ILE A 549 -4.47 -33.51 7.94
N SER A 550 -3.83 -34.06 8.97
CA SER A 550 -2.42 -34.47 8.92
C SER A 550 -2.14 -35.78 9.66
N GLN A 551 -1.06 -36.46 9.29
CA GLN A 551 -0.52 -37.57 10.09
C GLN A 551 0.20 -37.05 11.34
N ASP A 552 0.71 -35.83 11.30
CA ASP A 552 1.34 -35.19 12.45
C ASP A 552 0.27 -34.67 13.43
N TRP A 553 0.59 -34.75 14.73
CA TRP A 553 -0.25 -34.22 15.80
C TRP A 553 -0.23 -32.69 15.82
N LEU A 554 0.82 -32.05 15.30
CA LEU A 554 0.88 -30.59 15.20
C LEU A 554 0.30 -30.13 13.87
N VAL A 555 -1.04 -30.06 13.82
CA VAL A 555 -1.75 -29.72 12.59
C VAL A 555 -1.76 -28.21 12.34
N HIS A 556 -1.03 -27.79 11.30
CA HIS A 556 -1.17 -26.47 10.67
C HIS A 556 -1.62 -26.67 9.23
N TYR A 557 -2.50 -25.77 8.75
CA TYR A 557 -3.09 -25.92 7.42
C TYR A 557 -2.03 -25.96 6.30
N GLU A 558 -1.01 -25.10 6.41
CA GLU A 558 0.10 -25.04 5.47
C GLU A 558 0.96 -26.31 5.48
N SER A 559 1.24 -26.88 6.66
CA SER A 559 2.03 -28.12 6.77
C SER A 559 1.23 -29.39 6.49
N ALA A 560 -0.10 -29.32 6.44
CA ALA A 560 -0.97 -30.47 6.20
C ALA A 560 -1.02 -30.91 4.72
N ASP A 561 -0.50 -30.09 3.79
CA ASP A 561 -0.55 -30.30 2.33
C ASP A 561 -1.94 -30.76 1.85
N MET A 562 -2.96 -30.00 2.25
CA MET A 562 -4.35 -30.30 1.88
C MET A 562 -4.55 -30.44 0.35
N PRO A 563 -4.00 -29.55 -0.50
CA PRO A 563 -4.16 -29.66 -1.96
C PRO A 563 -3.59 -30.95 -2.57
N GLY A 564 -2.61 -31.58 -1.92
CA GLY A 564 -1.99 -32.83 -2.37
C GLY A 564 -2.92 -34.05 -2.30
N ASP A 565 -4.04 -33.97 -1.57
CA ASP A 565 -4.97 -35.09 -1.37
C ASP A 565 -6.44 -34.69 -1.62
N PRO A 566 -7.02 -35.07 -2.78
CA PRO A 566 -8.40 -34.75 -3.12
C PRO A 566 -9.44 -35.25 -2.10
N ALA A 567 -9.15 -36.32 -1.36
CA ALA A 567 -10.08 -36.84 -0.36
C ALA A 567 -10.17 -35.90 0.87
N ARG A 568 -9.04 -35.30 1.27
CA ARG A 568 -8.99 -34.32 2.37
C ARG A 568 -9.69 -33.03 1.99
N VAL A 569 -9.46 -32.55 0.76
CA VAL A 569 -10.17 -31.37 0.21
C VAL A 569 -11.67 -31.63 0.16
N ALA A 570 -12.10 -32.82 -0.26
CA ALA A 570 -13.52 -33.19 -0.27
C ALA A 570 -14.12 -33.28 1.14
N GLU A 571 -13.35 -33.70 2.14
CA GLU A 571 -13.79 -33.69 3.54
C GLU A 571 -13.92 -32.27 4.09
N GLU A 572 -12.95 -31.40 3.85
CA GLU A 572 -13.06 -29.99 4.21
C GLU A 572 -14.29 -29.35 3.56
N ARG A 573 -14.52 -29.59 2.26
CA ARG A 573 -15.71 -29.06 1.57
C ARG A 573 -17.01 -29.49 2.25
N ARG A 574 -17.14 -30.76 2.64
CA ARG A 574 -18.32 -31.24 3.39
C ARG A 574 -18.50 -30.50 4.72
N TYR A 575 -17.41 -30.24 5.44
CA TYR A 575 -17.42 -29.45 6.68
C TYR A 575 -17.85 -27.99 6.44
N LEU A 576 -17.33 -27.36 5.39
CA LEU A 576 -17.65 -25.97 5.06
C LEU A 576 -19.10 -25.80 4.57
N ASP A 577 -19.61 -26.78 3.81
CA ASP A 577 -20.98 -26.74 3.26
C ASP A 577 -22.04 -27.04 4.33
N ASP A 578 -21.80 -28.02 5.22
CA ASP A 578 -22.72 -28.42 6.28
C ASP A 578 -21.93 -28.88 7.54
N PRO A 579 -21.55 -27.94 8.43
CA PRO A 579 -20.78 -28.28 9.62
C PRO A 579 -21.55 -29.17 10.60
N GLU A 580 -22.89 -29.14 10.60
CA GLU A 580 -23.70 -30.00 11.46
C GLU A 580 -23.71 -31.45 10.97
N ALA A 581 -23.83 -31.67 9.67
CA ALA A 581 -23.67 -33.02 9.11
C ALA A 581 -22.24 -33.55 9.27
N ALA A 582 -21.23 -32.69 9.19
CA ALA A 582 -19.82 -33.09 9.30
C ALA A 582 -19.39 -33.42 10.73
N LEU A 583 -19.82 -32.62 11.72
CA LEU A 583 -19.40 -32.75 13.12
C LEU A 583 -20.39 -33.55 13.97
N GLY A 584 -21.65 -33.60 13.55
CA GLY A 584 -22.76 -34.16 14.31
C GLY A 584 -23.36 -33.18 15.33
N PRO A 585 -24.62 -33.40 15.75
CA PRO A 585 -25.39 -32.43 16.53
C PRO A 585 -24.80 -32.17 17.93
N LYS A 586 -24.20 -33.19 18.56
CA LYS A 586 -23.56 -33.04 19.89
C LYS A 586 -22.37 -32.08 19.83
N ALA A 587 -21.47 -32.28 18.87
CA ALA A 587 -20.31 -31.43 18.70
C ALA A 587 -20.70 -30.02 18.25
N MET A 588 -21.67 -29.87 17.36
CA MET A 588 -22.16 -28.54 16.98
C MET A 588 -22.82 -27.78 18.13
N ALA A 589 -23.57 -28.45 18.99
CA ALA A 589 -24.12 -27.83 20.20
C ALA A 589 -23.00 -27.34 21.13
N ALA A 590 -21.96 -28.15 21.34
CA ALA A 590 -20.79 -27.78 22.12
C ALA A 590 -20.03 -26.57 21.52
N VAL A 591 -19.76 -26.57 20.21
CA VAL A 591 -19.12 -25.45 19.50
C VAL A 591 -19.97 -24.17 19.58
N THR A 592 -21.29 -24.29 19.44
CA THR A 592 -22.20 -23.15 19.59
C THR A 592 -22.17 -22.58 21.01
N ALA A 593 -22.16 -23.44 22.02
CA ALA A 593 -22.05 -23.04 23.42
C ALA A 593 -20.69 -22.36 23.72
N ILE A 594 -19.59 -22.82 23.11
CA ILE A 594 -18.28 -22.13 23.19
C ILE A 594 -18.41 -20.69 22.69
N GLY A 595 -18.97 -20.47 21.49
CA GLY A 595 -19.15 -19.13 20.93
C GLY A 595 -20.00 -18.20 21.81
N GLN A 596 -21.07 -18.73 22.39
CA GLN A 596 -21.92 -17.99 23.33
C GLN A 596 -21.19 -17.63 24.62
N ARG A 597 -20.39 -18.56 25.17
CA ARG A 597 -19.65 -18.37 26.41
C ARG A 597 -18.46 -17.42 26.27
N MET A 598 -17.77 -17.47 25.14
CA MET A 598 -16.69 -16.53 24.80
C MET A 598 -17.21 -15.09 24.76
N ASP A 599 -18.47 -14.89 24.35
CA ASP A 599 -19.19 -13.61 24.42
C ASP A 599 -18.47 -12.44 23.73
N LEU A 600 -17.66 -12.75 22.72
CA LEU A 600 -16.98 -11.80 21.83
C LEU A 600 -17.81 -11.56 20.56
N ASP A 601 -17.61 -10.40 19.96
CA ASP A 601 -18.28 -10.01 18.72
C ASP A 601 -17.62 -10.64 17.49
N TYR A 602 -16.30 -10.81 17.54
CA TYR A 602 -15.51 -11.59 16.59
C TYR A 602 -14.47 -12.43 17.35
N CYS A 603 -14.50 -13.74 17.18
CA CYS A 603 -13.48 -14.64 17.69
C CYS A 603 -13.45 -15.93 16.88
N GLY A 604 -12.61 -16.89 17.25
CA GLY A 604 -12.73 -18.23 16.72
C GLY A 604 -12.18 -19.27 17.68
N VAL A 605 -12.40 -20.53 17.31
CA VAL A 605 -11.94 -21.70 18.05
C VAL A 605 -11.28 -22.70 17.09
N ASP A 606 -10.12 -23.18 17.51
CA ASP A 606 -9.46 -24.35 16.94
C ASP A 606 -9.74 -25.57 17.81
N PHE A 607 -10.23 -26.65 17.20
CA PHE A 607 -10.62 -27.86 17.94
C PHE A 607 -10.49 -29.14 17.11
N SER A 608 -10.60 -30.28 17.79
CA SER A 608 -10.81 -31.60 17.18
C SER A 608 -12.00 -32.31 17.82
N LEU A 609 -12.40 -33.44 17.23
CA LEU A 609 -13.32 -34.39 17.84
C LEU A 609 -12.55 -35.58 18.40
N LEU A 610 -12.78 -35.89 19.68
CA LEU A 610 -12.31 -37.13 20.28
C LEU A 610 -13.14 -38.32 19.75
N PRO A 611 -12.64 -39.56 19.86
CA PRO A 611 -13.43 -40.75 19.50
C PRO A 611 -14.78 -40.87 20.23
N SER A 612 -14.94 -40.22 21.38
CA SER A 612 -16.19 -40.10 22.15
C SER A 612 -17.21 -39.12 21.54
N GLY A 613 -16.83 -38.36 20.51
CA GLY A 613 -17.60 -37.27 19.92
C GLY A 613 -17.58 -35.96 20.72
N GLU A 614 -16.70 -35.84 21.71
CA GLU A 614 -16.49 -34.61 22.47
C GLU A 614 -15.53 -33.65 21.72
N VAL A 615 -15.75 -32.35 21.90
CA VAL A 615 -14.97 -31.28 21.27
C VAL A 615 -13.74 -30.98 22.13
N LEU A 616 -12.56 -31.34 21.63
CA LEU A 616 -11.28 -31.00 22.25
C LEU A 616 -10.82 -29.63 21.77
N VAL A 617 -10.78 -28.63 22.66
CA VAL A 617 -10.38 -27.26 22.33
C VAL A 617 -8.85 -27.11 22.41
N PHE A 618 -8.26 -26.56 21.35
CA PHE A 618 -6.83 -26.22 21.29
C PHE A 618 -6.56 -24.75 21.59
N GLU A 619 -7.44 -23.88 21.11
CA GLU A 619 -7.31 -22.42 21.20
C GLU A 619 -8.67 -21.76 20.95
N ALA A 620 -9.03 -20.76 21.74
CA ALA A 620 -10.19 -19.91 21.50
C ALA A 620 -9.85 -18.46 21.88
N ASN A 621 -9.83 -17.54 20.91
CA ASN A 621 -9.47 -16.13 21.11
C ASN A 621 -9.92 -15.25 19.94
N ALA A 622 -9.61 -13.95 20.01
CA ALA A 622 -9.97 -12.99 18.98
C ALA A 622 -8.99 -12.93 17.80
N THR A 623 -7.75 -13.41 17.91
CA THR A 623 -6.68 -13.26 16.88
C THR A 623 -6.84 -14.16 15.65
N MET A 624 -7.96 -14.86 15.52
CA MET A 624 -8.18 -15.83 14.45
C MET A 624 -8.25 -15.14 13.09
N LEU A 625 -7.25 -15.44 12.25
CA LEU A 625 -7.16 -14.99 10.86
C LEU A 625 -8.26 -15.62 9.99
N VAL A 626 -8.86 -14.79 9.14
CA VAL A 626 -9.58 -15.20 7.94
C VAL A 626 -8.94 -14.57 6.71
N HIS A 627 -8.75 -15.35 5.66
CA HIS A 627 -8.24 -14.86 4.37
C HIS A 627 -8.91 -15.58 3.21
N THR A 628 -8.94 -14.92 2.06
CA THR A 628 -9.32 -15.54 0.79
C THR A 628 -8.14 -16.24 0.14
N GLU A 629 -8.45 -17.14 -0.78
CA GLU A 629 -7.53 -17.84 -1.66
C GLU A 629 -7.63 -17.23 -3.07
N PRO A 630 -6.56 -17.27 -3.88
CA PRO A 630 -6.64 -16.88 -5.30
C PRO A 630 -7.77 -17.62 -6.03
N ALA A 631 -8.48 -16.95 -6.93
CA ALA A 631 -9.66 -17.52 -7.61
C ALA A 631 -9.34 -18.80 -8.42
N ASN A 632 -8.10 -18.95 -8.86
CA ASN A 632 -7.60 -20.12 -9.60
C ASN A 632 -6.89 -21.16 -8.70
N SER A 633 -6.86 -20.96 -7.39
CA SER A 633 -6.25 -21.88 -6.43
C SER A 633 -7.06 -23.16 -6.27
N ALA A 634 -6.38 -24.28 -5.99
CA ALA A 634 -7.02 -25.53 -5.59
C ALA A 634 -7.86 -25.39 -4.30
N LEU A 635 -7.67 -24.30 -3.55
CA LEU A 635 -8.35 -23.98 -2.30
C LEU A 635 -9.47 -22.95 -2.45
N ALA A 636 -9.79 -22.51 -3.68
CA ALA A 636 -10.79 -21.47 -3.93
C ALA A 636 -12.20 -21.80 -3.38
N HIS A 637 -12.49 -23.06 -3.04
CA HIS A 637 -13.74 -23.45 -2.38
C HIS A 637 -13.94 -22.82 -1.00
N LYS A 638 -12.86 -22.39 -0.32
CA LYS A 638 -12.92 -21.70 0.97
C LYS A 638 -13.46 -20.26 0.86
N ASN A 639 -13.42 -19.66 -0.33
CA ASN A 639 -13.74 -18.24 -0.50
C ASN A 639 -15.20 -17.91 -0.18
N ALA A 640 -16.14 -18.80 -0.47
CA ALA A 640 -17.55 -18.56 -0.17
C ALA A 640 -17.84 -18.54 1.36
N PRO A 641 -17.40 -19.53 2.16
CA PRO A 641 -17.47 -19.45 3.62
C PRO A 641 -16.77 -18.22 4.21
N VAL A 642 -15.59 -17.86 3.69
CA VAL A 642 -14.85 -16.67 4.12
C VAL A 642 -15.63 -15.39 3.83
N ALA A 643 -16.25 -15.28 2.65
CA ALA A 643 -17.10 -14.15 2.31
C ALA A 643 -18.27 -14.00 3.29
N ALA A 644 -18.91 -15.11 3.68
CA ALA A 644 -19.99 -15.09 4.67
C ALA A 644 -19.53 -14.57 6.05
N ILE A 645 -18.32 -14.94 6.50
CA ILE A 645 -17.71 -14.41 7.72
C ILE A 645 -17.51 -12.90 7.61
N CYS A 646 -16.89 -12.44 6.52
CA CYS A 646 -16.61 -11.02 6.30
C CYS A 646 -17.90 -10.20 6.19
N GLU A 647 -18.92 -10.68 5.47
CA GLU A 647 -20.22 -10.02 5.36
C GLU A 647 -20.93 -9.92 6.72
N ALA A 648 -20.88 -10.98 7.53
CA ALA A 648 -21.45 -10.97 8.87
C ALA A 648 -20.73 -9.94 9.76
N PHE A 649 -19.40 -9.89 9.71
CA PHE A 649 -18.61 -8.92 10.48
C PHE A 649 -18.90 -7.48 10.03
N GLN A 650 -18.97 -7.25 8.72
CA GLN A 650 -19.27 -5.94 8.16
C GLN A 650 -20.71 -5.49 8.48
N ALA A 651 -21.66 -6.42 8.61
CA ALA A 651 -23.00 -6.12 9.08
C ALA A 651 -23.04 -5.71 10.56
N LEU A 652 -22.12 -6.22 11.38
CA LEU A 652 -22.00 -5.83 12.79
C LEU A 652 -21.59 -4.36 12.95
N LEU A 653 -20.69 -3.86 12.11
CA LEU A 653 -20.21 -2.47 12.12
C LEU A 653 -21.33 -1.44 11.91
N ARG A 654 -22.44 -1.85 11.28
CA ARG A 654 -23.60 -1.00 10.95
C ARG A 654 -24.67 -0.95 12.04
N ARG A 655 -24.52 -1.71 13.13
CA ARG A 655 -25.49 -1.82 14.23
C ARG A 655 -25.00 -1.08 15.47
#